data_AF-A0A7I5EBB8-F1
#
_entry.id   AF-A0A7I5EBB8-F1
#
_cell.length_a   1.000
_cell.length_b   1.000
_cell.length_c   1.000
_cell.angle_alpha   90.00
_cell.angle_beta   90.00
_cell.angle_gamma   90.00
#
_symmetry.space_group_name_H-M   'P 1'
#
loop_
_entity.id
_entity.type
_entity.pdbx_description
1 polymer ?
#
loop_
_entity_poly.entity_id
_entity_poly.type
_entity_poly.pdbx_seq_one_letter_code
_entity_poly.pdbx_strand_id
1 'polypeptide(L)'
;IHSTSYVCLNMIAARSQPKEDTWAFQKIGTAFPPNPVKCLGQQNMYVALWYKHGKPIHGRSWNNGGVVECSFPYKKVELSTARQLEGNIQVLQYSGDHNSQGFWYEWIRYGDRLEKAEGRELVHCGDSFPILWKDRPEGALLGYVDNKTEIALFSCDGKVYERAGPQLNDMYILMRNTVGGPPFCECPHCPKAPPPPPTRPGCTCGAGLTSQSCSCHLAHKCSCGSGAIAGTAGHELHRCACGLLLGMRNHRSHRCSCGSTLDTTITGHESHLCSCGSIVGAPCFISHESHKCSCGSVLSSDTTGHESHKCSCGSLVGSGTPTSHATHKCSCGSVLTADISGHELHKCSCGSLVGESCFIIHESHKCSCGTTLGADISGHESHQCSCGSIVGEALAISHESHKCSCGSLLGSDVTGHESHKCSCGSVIVISGYVNHDSHKCSCGAGDAFSPGHELHKCSCGTSVQDPHSHPQLPGGGVCRCRCTCFKLARPILPPRVMLDEWIDIRAGDPWPDKILVKALNQTLDTIPGENPDQYVALWYQAGEPVMGRVWNENGRVAADFCWNDKEYRGNVGSIQLLVHLSERARGFDYQWLPYPQASSFDKSKAWIPVHVNNAKGDISAGVITFNGKQILGKVDVRNERAAAGFGGKENVLVGPACAANTIVLCRKARPGYKFD
;
A
#
# COMPACT_ATOMS: atom_id res chain seq x y z
N ILE A 1 66.20 -19.79 1.23
CA ILE A 1 65.11 -20.13 2.16
C ILE A 1 64.11 -18.98 2.12
N HIS A 2 62.96 -19.26 1.49
CA HIS A 2 61.68 -18.53 1.42
C HIS A 2 61.63 -16.98 1.40
N SER A 3 61.38 -16.43 0.21
CA SER A 3 60.53 -15.26 0.00
C SER A 3 59.18 -15.76 -0.49
N THR A 4 58.12 -15.53 0.27
CA THR A 4 56.76 -16.00 -0.03
C THR A 4 55.91 -14.81 -0.45
N SER A 5 55.74 -14.63 -1.77
CA SER A 5 54.75 -13.72 -2.34
C SER A 5 53.36 -14.31 -2.12
N TYR A 6 52.52 -13.64 -1.32
CA TYR A 6 51.09 -13.92 -1.23
C TYR A 6 50.42 -13.47 -2.53
N VAL A 7 50.19 -14.42 -3.44
CA VAL A 7 49.22 -14.25 -4.52
C VAL A 7 47.84 -14.41 -3.90
N CYS A 8 47.09 -13.31 -3.79
CA CYS A 8 45.63 -13.36 -3.62
C CYS A 8 45.03 -14.04 -4.85
N LEU A 9 44.90 -15.37 -4.81
CA LEU A 9 43.99 -16.06 -5.71
C LEU A 9 42.58 -15.65 -5.31
N ASN A 10 42.02 -14.71 -6.07
CA ASN A 10 40.58 -14.55 -6.20
C ASN A 10 40.00 -15.90 -6.65
N MET A 11 39.52 -16.71 -5.71
CA MET A 11 38.53 -17.75 -6.00
C MET A 11 37.21 -17.05 -6.37
N ILE A 12 37.15 -16.48 -7.58
CA ILE A 12 35.89 -16.32 -8.27
C ILE A 12 35.44 -17.75 -8.53
N ALA A 13 34.58 -18.29 -7.67
CA ALA A 13 33.86 -19.51 -7.94
C ALA A 13 33.28 -19.37 -9.35
N ALA A 14 33.76 -20.20 -10.28
CA ALA A 14 33.25 -20.24 -11.64
C ALA A 14 31.74 -20.46 -11.56
N ARG A 15 30.94 -19.40 -11.72
CA ARG A 15 29.49 -19.55 -11.89
C ARG A 15 29.32 -20.40 -13.14
N SER A 16 28.78 -21.61 -12.97
CA SER A 16 28.35 -22.42 -14.10
C SER A 16 27.46 -21.58 -15.00
N GLN A 17 27.64 -21.69 -16.32
CA GLN A 17 26.79 -20.95 -17.26
C GLN A 17 25.31 -21.25 -16.98
N PRO A 18 24.42 -20.25 -17.09
CA PRO A 18 22.99 -20.47 -16.99
C PRO A 18 22.53 -21.56 -17.97
N LYS A 19 21.61 -22.43 -17.52
CA LYS A 19 20.99 -23.43 -18.39
C LYS A 19 20.11 -22.76 -19.45
N GLU A 20 19.75 -23.53 -20.48
CA GLU A 20 18.78 -23.09 -21.48
C GLU A 20 17.33 -23.18 -20.95
N ASP A 21 16.43 -22.43 -21.59
CA ASP A 21 15.00 -22.49 -21.31
C ASP A 21 14.46 -23.90 -21.59
N THR A 22 13.68 -24.45 -20.66
CA THR A 22 13.08 -25.78 -20.84
C THR A 22 11.66 -25.67 -21.38
N TRP A 23 11.46 -26.17 -22.60
CA TRP A 23 10.16 -26.21 -23.29
C TRP A 23 9.62 -27.63 -23.33
N ALA A 24 8.71 -27.97 -22.41
CA ALA A 24 8.14 -29.32 -22.34
C ALA A 24 7.12 -29.56 -23.45
N PHE A 25 7.32 -30.66 -24.21
CA PHE A 25 6.31 -31.15 -25.14
C PHE A 25 5.03 -31.53 -24.39
N GLN A 26 3.92 -31.02 -24.90
CA GLN A 26 2.62 -31.14 -24.28
C GLN A 26 1.57 -31.47 -25.32
N LYS A 27 0.90 -32.61 -25.13
CA LYS A 27 -0.27 -32.98 -25.92
C LYS A 27 -1.46 -32.12 -25.50
N ILE A 28 -2.16 -31.55 -26.46
CA ILE A 28 -3.38 -30.78 -26.20
C ILE A 28 -4.46 -31.74 -25.67
N GLY A 29 -5.19 -31.33 -24.63
CA GLY A 29 -6.19 -32.17 -23.97
C GLY A 29 -5.63 -33.16 -22.95
N THR A 30 -4.35 -33.03 -22.55
CA THR A 30 -3.80 -33.73 -21.38
C THR A 30 -3.37 -32.75 -20.29
N ALA A 31 -3.15 -33.24 -19.06
CA ALA A 31 -2.70 -32.42 -17.95
C ALA A 31 -1.39 -31.68 -18.24
N PHE A 32 -1.19 -30.51 -17.64
CA PHE A 32 0.01 -29.69 -17.76
C PHE A 32 1.26 -30.46 -17.35
N PRO A 33 2.43 -30.09 -17.90
CA PRO A 33 3.69 -30.59 -17.40
C PRO A 33 3.99 -29.93 -16.04
N PRO A 34 4.91 -30.49 -15.22
CA PRO A 34 5.21 -29.92 -13.91
C PRO A 34 5.82 -28.51 -14.01
N ASN A 35 5.56 -27.67 -13.01
CA ASN A 35 6.11 -26.30 -12.90
C ASN A 35 5.98 -25.44 -14.18
N PRO A 36 4.76 -25.34 -14.78
CA PRO A 36 4.55 -24.48 -15.94
C PRO A 36 4.66 -23.00 -15.56
N VAL A 37 5.22 -22.17 -16.44
CA VAL A 37 5.42 -20.73 -16.15
C VAL A 37 4.12 -19.95 -16.44
N LYS A 38 3.55 -19.36 -15.38
CA LYS A 38 2.38 -18.48 -15.46
C LYS A 38 2.72 -17.09 -16.02
N CYS A 39 1.75 -16.49 -16.69
CA CYS A 39 1.78 -15.08 -17.04
C CYS A 39 1.62 -14.21 -15.79
N LEU A 40 2.37 -13.10 -15.71
CA LEU A 40 2.35 -12.20 -14.55
C LEU A 40 0.94 -11.75 -14.18
N GLY A 41 0.53 -12.06 -12.94
CA GLY A 41 -0.76 -11.65 -12.38
C GLY A 41 -1.98 -12.33 -13.02
N GLN A 42 -1.78 -13.40 -13.80
CA GLN A 42 -2.88 -14.16 -14.41
C GLN A 42 -3.11 -15.48 -13.66
N GLN A 43 -4.37 -15.78 -13.34
CA GLN A 43 -4.72 -16.99 -12.58
C GLN A 43 -4.55 -18.27 -13.41
N ASN A 44 -4.93 -18.24 -14.69
CA ASN A 44 -5.05 -19.43 -15.54
C ASN A 44 -4.51 -19.18 -16.95
N MET A 45 -3.31 -18.60 -17.05
CA MET A 45 -2.66 -18.34 -18.33
C MET A 45 -1.17 -18.63 -18.23
N TYR A 46 -0.66 -19.47 -19.13
CA TYR A 46 0.70 -19.98 -19.13
C TYR A 46 1.39 -19.72 -20.47
N VAL A 47 2.72 -19.61 -20.44
CA VAL A 47 3.54 -19.35 -21.63
C VAL A 47 3.65 -20.62 -22.47
N ALA A 48 3.24 -20.53 -23.73
CA ALA A 48 3.24 -21.65 -24.66
C ALA A 48 3.98 -21.31 -25.96
N LEU A 49 4.46 -22.34 -26.63
CA LEU A 49 5.21 -22.28 -27.88
C LEU A 49 4.68 -23.33 -28.85
N TRP A 50 4.57 -22.95 -30.12
CA TRP A 50 4.17 -23.84 -31.20
C TRP A 50 5.07 -23.61 -32.42
N TYR A 51 5.29 -24.65 -33.22
CA TYR A 51 6.08 -24.57 -34.44
C TYR A 51 5.20 -24.82 -35.65
N LYS A 52 5.35 -23.96 -36.67
CA LYS A 52 4.75 -24.18 -37.99
C LYS A 52 5.80 -24.04 -39.07
N HIS A 53 6.05 -25.13 -39.81
CA HIS A 53 7.08 -25.18 -40.85
C HIS A 53 8.47 -24.74 -40.35
N GLY A 54 8.84 -25.18 -39.15
CA GLY A 54 10.11 -24.82 -38.50
C GLY A 54 10.16 -23.41 -37.90
N LYS A 55 9.08 -22.61 -38.00
CA LYS A 55 9.02 -21.28 -37.39
C LYS A 55 8.36 -21.32 -36.01
N PRO A 56 9.04 -20.84 -34.95
CA PRO A 56 8.48 -20.74 -33.61
C PRO A 56 7.47 -19.59 -33.50
N ILE A 57 6.37 -19.84 -32.80
CA ILE A 57 5.29 -18.89 -32.53
C ILE A 57 4.90 -19.05 -31.06
N HIS A 58 5.17 -18.03 -30.24
CA HIS A 58 4.65 -18.02 -28.88
C HIS A 58 3.14 -17.72 -28.87
N GLY A 59 2.48 -18.25 -27.86
CA GLY A 59 1.06 -18.06 -27.59
C GLY A 59 0.78 -18.37 -26.13
N ARG A 60 -0.47 -18.74 -25.84
CA ARG A 60 -0.88 -19.04 -24.46
C ARG A 60 -1.52 -20.40 -24.36
N SER A 61 -1.40 -20.98 -23.17
CA SER A 61 -2.20 -22.12 -22.72
C SER A 61 -2.95 -21.80 -21.44
N TRP A 62 -4.04 -22.54 -21.18
CA TRP A 62 -4.84 -22.46 -19.97
C TRP A 62 -5.38 -23.83 -19.59
N ASN A 63 -5.81 -23.95 -18.34
CA ASN A 63 -6.47 -25.13 -17.80
C ASN A 63 -7.97 -25.07 -18.06
N ASN A 64 -8.50 -26.13 -18.65
CA ASN A 64 -9.94 -26.40 -18.69
C ASN A 64 -10.17 -27.89 -18.45
N GLY A 65 -10.97 -28.26 -17.46
CA GLY A 65 -11.21 -29.64 -17.07
C GLY A 65 -9.95 -30.37 -16.59
N GLY A 66 -8.92 -29.65 -16.13
CA GLY A 66 -7.64 -30.23 -15.70
C GLY A 66 -6.64 -30.49 -16.81
N VAL A 67 -7.00 -30.15 -18.06
CA VAL A 67 -6.18 -30.39 -19.24
C VAL A 67 -5.82 -29.09 -19.94
N VAL A 68 -4.79 -29.18 -20.79
CA VAL A 68 -4.24 -28.06 -21.55
C VAL A 68 -5.14 -27.75 -22.74
N GLU A 69 -5.63 -26.52 -22.78
CA GLU A 69 -6.10 -25.83 -23.97
C GLU A 69 -5.13 -24.69 -24.32
N CYS A 70 -5.20 -24.17 -25.55
CA CYS A 70 -4.25 -23.17 -26.02
C CYS A 70 -4.77 -22.32 -27.18
N SER A 71 -4.06 -21.22 -27.46
CA SER A 71 -4.37 -20.29 -28.54
C SER A 71 -3.09 -19.67 -29.11
N PHE A 72 -2.97 -19.70 -30.43
CA PHE A 72 -1.84 -19.12 -31.18
C PHE A 72 -2.33 -18.26 -32.36
N PRO A 73 -1.70 -17.09 -32.59
CA PRO A 73 -1.98 -16.29 -33.78
C PRO A 73 -1.21 -16.82 -34.99
N TYR A 74 -1.89 -17.10 -36.10
CA TYR A 74 -1.25 -17.52 -37.35
C TYR A 74 -2.04 -17.02 -38.56
N LYS A 75 -1.36 -16.32 -39.50
CA LYS A 75 -1.98 -15.82 -40.75
C LYS A 75 -3.35 -15.13 -40.53
N LYS A 76 -3.42 -14.23 -39.54
CA LYS A 76 -4.61 -13.45 -39.16
C LYS A 76 -5.79 -14.25 -38.57
N VAL A 77 -5.61 -15.55 -38.31
CA VAL A 77 -6.60 -16.39 -37.63
C VAL A 77 -6.06 -16.93 -36.31
N GLU A 78 -6.95 -17.15 -35.36
CA GLU A 78 -6.64 -17.88 -34.14
C GLU A 78 -6.67 -19.39 -34.41
N LEU A 79 -5.62 -20.09 -33.97
CA LEU A 79 -5.55 -21.54 -33.96
C LEU A 79 -5.57 -22.03 -32.51
N SER A 80 -6.52 -22.89 -32.17
CA SER A 80 -6.73 -23.36 -30.79
C SER A 80 -6.98 -24.86 -30.67
N THR A 81 -7.41 -25.52 -31.75
CA THR A 81 -7.75 -26.95 -31.71
C THR A 81 -6.52 -27.83 -31.95
N ALA A 82 -6.52 -29.02 -31.35
CA ALA A 82 -5.48 -30.03 -31.57
C ALA A 82 -5.28 -30.34 -33.07
N ARG A 83 -6.35 -30.35 -33.87
CA ARG A 83 -6.27 -30.58 -35.32
C ARG A 83 -5.52 -29.46 -36.05
N GLN A 84 -5.78 -28.20 -35.69
CA GLN A 84 -5.12 -27.03 -36.30
C GLN A 84 -3.63 -26.97 -35.93
N LEU A 85 -3.30 -27.39 -34.71
CA LEU A 85 -1.97 -27.28 -34.10
C LEU A 85 -1.15 -28.58 -34.18
N GLU A 86 -1.57 -29.56 -34.99
CA GLU A 86 -0.83 -30.83 -35.18
C GLU A 86 -0.65 -31.64 -33.88
N GLY A 87 -1.60 -31.49 -32.95
CA GLY A 87 -1.77 -32.30 -31.74
C GLY A 87 -0.91 -31.91 -30.54
N ASN A 88 0.21 -31.21 -30.74
CA ASN A 88 1.19 -30.92 -29.69
C ASN A 88 1.65 -29.46 -29.71
N ILE A 89 1.93 -28.95 -28.52
CA ILE A 89 2.57 -27.66 -28.29
C ILE A 89 3.72 -27.87 -27.30
N GLN A 90 4.42 -26.80 -26.96
CA GLN A 90 5.31 -26.77 -25.81
C GLN A 90 4.83 -25.76 -24.77
N VAL A 91 5.05 -26.06 -23.50
CA VAL A 91 4.78 -25.15 -22.38
C VAL A 91 6.10 -24.87 -21.67
N LEU A 92 6.36 -23.60 -21.37
CA LEU A 92 7.57 -23.19 -20.67
C LEU A 92 7.58 -23.75 -19.25
N GLN A 93 8.69 -24.35 -18.85
CA GLN A 93 8.88 -24.88 -17.50
C GLN A 93 9.97 -24.13 -16.73
N TYR A 94 9.79 -24.08 -15.41
CA TYR A 94 10.83 -23.67 -14.49
C TYR A 94 10.90 -24.64 -13.30
N SER A 95 11.74 -25.67 -13.43
CA SER A 95 11.92 -26.67 -12.37
C SER A 95 13.23 -26.43 -11.61
N GLY A 96 13.14 -26.14 -10.32
CA GLY A 96 14.29 -25.81 -9.49
C GLY A 96 14.29 -24.33 -9.09
N ASP A 97 15.48 -23.74 -9.02
CA ASP A 97 15.70 -22.37 -8.57
C ASP A 97 16.90 -21.73 -9.29
N HIS A 98 17.16 -20.45 -9.00
CA HIS A 98 18.25 -19.71 -9.63
C HIS A 98 19.65 -20.30 -9.32
N ASN A 99 19.79 -21.08 -8.25
CA ASN A 99 21.06 -21.75 -7.92
C ASN A 99 21.29 -22.97 -8.80
N SER A 100 20.24 -23.73 -9.09
CA SER A 100 20.30 -24.95 -9.91
C SER A 100 20.15 -24.71 -11.42
N GLN A 101 19.53 -23.58 -11.80
CA GLN A 101 19.32 -23.17 -13.19
C GLN A 101 20.31 -22.11 -13.67
N GLY A 102 20.89 -21.32 -12.75
CA GLY A 102 21.75 -20.17 -13.08
C GLY A 102 20.98 -18.92 -13.52
N PHE A 103 19.64 -18.98 -13.53
CA PHE A 103 18.76 -17.86 -13.82
C PHE A 103 17.37 -18.04 -13.17
N TRP A 104 16.57 -16.98 -13.13
CA TRP A 104 15.14 -17.02 -12.83
C TRP A 104 14.36 -16.12 -13.80
N TYR A 105 13.07 -16.42 -14.00
CA TYR A 105 12.25 -15.64 -14.93
C TYR A 105 11.70 -14.36 -14.31
N GLU A 106 11.93 -13.24 -14.98
CA GLU A 106 11.45 -11.91 -14.59
C GLU A 106 10.61 -11.31 -15.72
N TRP A 107 9.40 -10.87 -15.39
CA TRP A 107 8.59 -10.08 -16.31
C TRP A 107 8.96 -8.60 -16.19
N ILE A 108 9.41 -7.99 -17.29
CA ILE A 108 9.73 -6.56 -17.35
C ILE A 108 8.89 -5.87 -18.43
N ARG A 109 8.74 -4.55 -18.36
CA ARG A 109 8.13 -3.79 -19.44
C ARG A 109 8.99 -3.85 -20.70
N TYR A 110 8.35 -3.98 -21.86
CA TYR A 110 9.04 -4.00 -23.16
C TYR A 110 9.86 -2.73 -23.38
N GLY A 111 9.36 -1.56 -22.94
CA GLY A 111 10.09 -0.29 -23.02
C GLY A 111 11.41 -0.30 -22.26
N ASP A 112 11.48 -1.02 -21.14
CA ASP A 112 12.66 -1.09 -20.27
C ASP A 112 13.73 -2.08 -20.78
N ARG A 113 13.46 -2.84 -21.85
CA ARG A 113 14.28 -4.00 -22.24
C ARG A 113 15.75 -3.66 -22.56
N LEU A 114 15.99 -2.46 -23.07
CA LEU A 114 17.34 -1.98 -23.40
C LEU A 114 18.06 -1.47 -22.15
N GLU A 115 17.37 -0.73 -21.28
CA GLU A 115 17.92 -0.19 -20.04
C GLU A 115 18.22 -1.29 -19.01
N LYS A 116 17.41 -2.36 -19.00
CA LYS A 116 17.54 -3.49 -18.07
C LYS A 116 18.29 -4.68 -18.66
N ALA A 117 18.94 -4.53 -19.82
CA ALA A 117 19.64 -5.62 -20.50
C ALA A 117 20.81 -6.19 -19.68
N GLU A 118 21.46 -5.39 -18.83
CA GLU A 118 22.55 -5.86 -17.99
C GLU A 118 22.08 -6.95 -17.01
N GLY A 119 22.73 -8.12 -17.07
CA GLY A 119 22.37 -9.28 -16.25
C GLY A 119 21.05 -9.95 -16.62
N ARG A 120 20.48 -9.63 -17.79
CA ARG A 120 19.24 -10.23 -18.30
C ARG A 120 19.37 -10.69 -19.73
N GLU A 121 18.78 -11.84 -20.02
CA GLU A 121 18.73 -12.41 -21.37
C GLU A 121 17.27 -12.58 -21.77
N LEU A 122 16.90 -12.16 -22.98
CA LEU A 122 15.52 -12.31 -23.47
C LEU A 122 15.16 -13.80 -23.57
N VAL A 123 13.95 -14.17 -23.14
CA VAL A 123 13.40 -15.50 -23.47
C VAL A 123 12.88 -15.44 -24.90
N HIS A 124 13.46 -16.23 -25.80
CA HIS A 124 13.05 -16.25 -27.20
C HIS A 124 13.30 -17.62 -27.83
N CYS A 125 12.63 -17.87 -28.95
CA CYS A 125 12.89 -19.00 -29.83
C CYS A 125 12.92 -18.45 -31.25
N GLY A 126 14.07 -18.55 -31.93
CA GLY A 126 14.28 -17.84 -33.20
C GLY A 126 13.98 -16.35 -33.06
N ASP A 127 13.14 -15.82 -33.95
CA ASP A 127 12.69 -14.42 -33.94
C ASP A 127 11.45 -14.19 -33.06
N SER A 128 10.90 -15.20 -32.38
CA SER A 128 9.68 -15.08 -31.57
C SER A 128 10.02 -14.95 -30.09
N PHE A 129 9.42 -13.98 -29.39
CA PHE A 129 9.47 -13.90 -27.93
C PHE A 129 8.10 -13.57 -27.33
N PRO A 130 7.77 -14.07 -26.12
CA PRO A 130 6.46 -13.87 -25.52
C PRO A 130 6.27 -12.43 -25.04
N ILE A 131 5.07 -11.90 -25.27
CA ILE A 131 4.66 -10.57 -24.81
C ILE A 131 3.24 -10.61 -24.23
N LEU A 132 3.08 -10.03 -23.05
CA LEU A 132 1.85 -9.99 -22.28
C LEU A 132 1.27 -8.57 -22.31
N TRP A 133 0.12 -8.44 -22.96
CA TRP A 133 -0.70 -7.24 -22.88
C TRP A 133 -1.55 -7.32 -21.60
N LYS A 134 -0.91 -7.05 -20.47
CA LYS A 134 -1.46 -7.24 -19.12
C LYS A 134 -2.69 -6.36 -18.85
N ASP A 135 -2.59 -5.08 -19.15
CA ASP A 135 -3.61 -4.09 -18.81
C ASP A 135 -4.62 -3.87 -19.96
N ARG A 136 -4.88 -4.94 -20.75
CA ARG A 136 -5.90 -4.92 -21.80
C ARG A 136 -7.30 -4.81 -21.16
N PRO A 137 -8.17 -3.87 -21.60
CA PRO A 137 -9.47 -3.64 -20.97
C PRO A 137 -10.38 -4.87 -20.90
N GLU A 138 -10.38 -5.72 -21.92
CA GLU A 138 -11.22 -6.91 -21.99
C GLU A 138 -10.56 -8.14 -21.35
N GLY A 139 -9.50 -7.94 -20.57
CA GLY A 139 -8.70 -8.98 -19.95
C GLY A 139 -7.36 -9.17 -20.65
N ALA A 140 -6.34 -9.47 -19.85
CA ALA A 140 -4.97 -9.64 -20.29
C ALA A 140 -4.87 -10.71 -21.39
N LEU A 141 -3.89 -10.54 -22.27
CA LEU A 141 -3.64 -11.51 -23.33
C LEU A 141 -2.15 -11.70 -23.56
N LEU A 142 -1.71 -12.96 -23.55
CA LEU A 142 -0.37 -13.34 -23.98
C LEU A 142 -0.36 -13.67 -25.48
N GLY A 143 0.64 -13.13 -26.16
CA GLY A 143 0.96 -13.37 -27.57
C GLY A 143 2.48 -13.38 -27.78
N TYR A 144 2.93 -12.99 -28.96
CA TYR A 144 4.36 -12.94 -29.28
C TYR A 144 4.74 -11.70 -30.09
N VAL A 145 5.98 -11.27 -29.99
CA VAL A 145 6.59 -10.30 -30.92
C VAL A 145 7.48 -11.04 -31.90
N ASP A 146 7.35 -10.69 -33.18
CA ASP A 146 8.34 -11.03 -34.20
C ASP A 146 9.47 -9.99 -34.17
N ASN A 147 10.66 -10.41 -33.73
CA ASN A 147 11.83 -9.56 -33.55
C ASN A 147 12.33 -8.91 -34.86
N LYS A 148 11.95 -9.42 -36.03
CA LYS A 148 12.32 -8.81 -37.32
C LYS A 148 11.41 -7.66 -37.70
N THR A 149 10.13 -7.75 -37.37
CA THR A 149 9.12 -6.74 -37.75
C THR A 149 8.76 -5.81 -36.59
N GLU A 150 9.10 -6.20 -35.36
CA GLU A 150 8.67 -5.56 -34.11
C GLU A 150 7.14 -5.45 -33.98
N ILE A 151 6.42 -6.41 -34.57
CA ILE A 151 4.97 -6.54 -34.47
C ILE A 151 4.64 -7.61 -33.44
N ALA A 152 3.84 -7.22 -32.45
CA ALA A 152 3.21 -8.11 -31.50
C ALA A 152 1.88 -8.64 -32.06
N LEU A 153 1.69 -9.96 -31.99
CA LEU A 153 0.49 -10.66 -32.45
C LEU A 153 -0.17 -11.40 -31.28
N PHE A 154 -1.48 -11.27 -31.21
CA PHE A 154 -2.31 -11.75 -30.10
C PHE A 154 -3.54 -12.46 -30.66
N SER A 155 -3.86 -13.69 -30.25
CA SER A 155 -5.03 -14.43 -30.76
C SER A 155 -6.17 -14.49 -29.76
N CYS A 156 -7.40 -14.13 -30.14
CA CYS A 156 -8.59 -14.24 -29.30
C CYS A 156 -9.86 -14.16 -30.17
N ASP A 157 -10.93 -14.84 -29.78
CA ASP A 157 -12.25 -14.78 -30.43
C ASP A 157 -12.20 -15.06 -31.95
N GLY A 158 -11.38 -16.02 -32.36
CA GLY A 158 -11.19 -16.41 -33.76
C GLY A 158 -10.30 -15.46 -34.57
N LYS A 159 -9.78 -14.39 -33.95
CA LYS A 159 -9.09 -13.28 -34.63
C LYS A 159 -7.66 -13.12 -34.12
N VAL A 160 -6.85 -12.39 -34.90
CA VAL A 160 -5.54 -11.90 -34.49
C VAL A 160 -5.55 -10.39 -34.37
N TYR A 161 -5.04 -9.90 -33.24
CA TYR A 161 -4.83 -8.48 -32.96
C TYR A 161 -3.36 -8.17 -33.11
N GLU A 162 -3.05 -7.16 -33.93
CA GLU A 162 -1.68 -6.72 -34.18
C GLU A 162 -1.40 -5.42 -33.44
N ARG A 163 -0.22 -5.30 -32.83
CA ARG A 163 0.25 -4.10 -32.13
C ARG A 163 1.72 -3.89 -32.48
N ALA A 164 2.11 -2.66 -32.75
CA ALA A 164 3.48 -2.27 -33.09
C ALA A 164 3.81 -0.87 -32.55
N GLY A 165 5.10 -0.56 -32.43
CA GLY A 165 5.57 0.76 -32.00
C GLY A 165 5.31 1.06 -30.51
N PRO A 166 5.10 2.34 -30.13
CA PRO A 166 5.11 2.77 -28.72
C PRO A 166 4.10 2.08 -27.81
N GLN A 167 2.98 1.59 -28.35
CA GLN A 167 1.96 0.86 -27.57
C GLN A 167 2.48 -0.46 -26.98
N LEU A 168 3.62 -0.98 -27.45
CA LEU A 168 4.25 -2.15 -26.86
C LEU A 168 4.95 -1.83 -25.54
N ASN A 169 5.36 -0.58 -25.30
CA ASN A 169 6.25 -0.22 -24.19
C ASN A 169 5.71 -0.58 -22.80
N ASP A 170 4.38 -0.50 -22.61
CA ASP A 170 3.70 -0.83 -21.35
C ASP A 170 3.32 -2.32 -21.24
N MET A 171 3.52 -3.11 -22.30
CA MET A 171 3.37 -4.56 -22.27
C MET A 171 4.58 -5.22 -21.61
N TYR A 172 4.42 -6.46 -21.16
CA TYR A 172 5.46 -7.17 -20.42
C TYR A 172 6.08 -8.27 -21.26
N ILE A 173 7.40 -8.40 -21.22
CA ILE A 173 8.16 -9.50 -21.83
C ILE A 173 8.84 -10.31 -20.75
N LEU A 174 9.19 -11.55 -21.09
CA LEU A 174 9.86 -12.46 -20.18
C LEU A 174 11.38 -12.44 -20.39
N MET A 175 12.13 -12.23 -19.31
CA MET A 175 13.59 -12.23 -19.31
C MET A 175 14.11 -13.31 -18.37
N ARG A 176 15.24 -13.93 -18.71
CA ARG A 176 16.09 -14.68 -17.80
C ARG A 176 16.95 -13.69 -17.03
N ASN A 177 16.75 -13.56 -15.74
CA ASN A 177 17.64 -12.80 -14.87
C ASN A 177 18.74 -13.73 -14.34
N THR A 178 19.98 -13.45 -14.70
CA THR A 178 21.16 -14.28 -14.39
C THR A 178 21.95 -13.77 -13.18
N VAL A 179 21.43 -12.75 -12.49
CA VAL A 179 22.08 -12.09 -11.37
C VAL A 179 21.25 -12.21 -10.10
N GLY A 180 21.86 -12.81 -9.07
CA GLY A 180 21.19 -12.99 -7.77
C GLY A 180 20.04 -13.98 -7.85
N GLY A 181 19.04 -13.82 -6.98
CA GLY A 181 17.82 -14.61 -6.99
C GLY A 181 16.58 -13.71 -7.03
N PRO A 182 15.38 -14.30 -7.21
CA PRO A 182 14.15 -13.55 -7.28
C PRO A 182 13.88 -12.78 -5.98
N PRO A 183 13.10 -11.69 -6.03
CA PRO A 183 12.60 -11.03 -4.83
C PRO A 183 11.97 -12.06 -3.89
N PHE A 184 12.30 -11.97 -2.60
CA PHE A 184 11.82 -12.89 -1.55
C PHE A 184 12.33 -14.35 -1.65
N CYS A 185 13.38 -14.62 -2.41
CA CYS A 185 14.02 -15.94 -2.38
C CYS A 185 14.49 -16.29 -0.96
N GLU A 186 14.15 -17.49 -0.49
CA GLU A 186 14.48 -17.97 0.86
C GLU A 186 15.67 -18.94 0.88
N CYS A 187 16.36 -19.10 -0.27
CA CYS A 187 17.52 -19.98 -0.36
C CYS A 187 18.68 -19.50 0.54
N PRO A 188 19.62 -20.38 0.89
CA PRO A 188 20.78 -20.00 1.71
C PRO A 188 21.70 -18.95 1.07
N HIS A 189 21.72 -18.85 -0.27
CA HIS A 189 22.62 -17.97 -1.02
C HIS A 189 22.09 -16.54 -1.21
N CYS A 190 20.78 -16.34 -1.10
CA CYS A 190 20.20 -15.01 -1.24
C CYS A 190 20.28 -14.23 0.08
N PRO A 191 20.59 -12.93 0.02
CA PRO A 191 20.56 -12.08 1.19
C PRO A 191 19.16 -12.07 1.76
N LYS A 192 19.00 -12.58 2.99
CA LYS A 192 17.74 -12.53 3.71
C LYS A 192 17.51 -11.09 4.14
N ALA A 193 16.33 -10.54 3.83
CA ALA A 193 15.93 -9.26 4.42
C ALA A 193 16.13 -9.33 5.95
N PRO A 194 16.66 -8.26 6.59
CA PRO A 194 16.86 -8.24 8.03
C PRO A 194 15.57 -8.64 8.74
N PRO A 195 15.60 -9.51 9.76
CA PRO A 195 14.41 -9.85 10.50
C PRO A 195 13.79 -8.56 11.08
N PRO A 196 12.46 -8.40 11.07
CA PRO A 196 11.83 -7.35 11.86
C PRO A 196 12.30 -7.49 13.32
N PRO A 197 12.56 -6.37 14.02
CA PRO A 197 13.16 -6.41 15.35
C PRO A 197 12.34 -7.29 16.30
N PRO A 198 12.97 -8.18 17.09
CA PRO A 198 12.25 -9.12 17.94
C PRO A 198 11.41 -8.39 18.98
N THR A 199 10.14 -8.76 19.09
CA THR A 199 9.28 -8.40 20.22
C THR A 199 9.78 -9.13 21.47
N ARG A 200 10.49 -8.42 22.36
CA ARG A 200 11.00 -8.99 23.61
C ARG A 200 9.88 -9.23 24.64
N PRO A 201 9.91 -10.35 25.39
CA PRO A 201 9.01 -10.56 26.53
C PRO A 201 9.29 -9.56 27.64
N GLY A 202 8.23 -9.03 28.25
CA GLY A 202 8.31 -8.03 29.31
C GLY A 202 8.78 -8.63 30.64
N CYS A 203 9.71 -7.95 31.33
CA CYS A 203 9.99 -8.18 32.74
C CYS A 203 9.08 -7.30 33.61
N THR A 204 8.54 -7.85 34.69
CA THR A 204 7.81 -7.15 35.75
C THR A 204 8.76 -6.87 36.92
N CYS A 205 8.86 -5.61 37.35
CA CYS A 205 9.53 -5.24 38.60
C CYS A 205 8.48 -5.04 39.70
N GLY A 206 8.70 -5.68 40.85
CA GLY A 206 7.80 -5.63 42.01
C GLY A 206 7.83 -4.28 42.72
N ALA A 207 6.71 -3.90 43.32
CA ALA A 207 6.51 -2.64 44.01
C ALA A 207 7.37 -2.54 45.28
N GLY A 208 8.25 -1.55 45.35
CA GLY A 208 8.97 -1.15 46.55
C GLY A 208 9.50 0.27 46.38
N LEU A 209 9.00 1.20 47.20
CA LEU A 209 9.46 2.59 47.28
C LEU A 209 10.90 2.63 47.80
N THR A 210 11.88 2.90 46.95
CA THR A 210 13.13 3.63 47.29
C THR A 210 13.86 4.03 46.00
N SER A 211 14.43 5.23 46.00
CA SER A 211 15.27 5.79 44.94
C SER A 211 16.38 4.81 44.53
N GLN A 212 16.37 4.35 43.29
CA GLN A 212 17.52 3.62 42.72
C GLN A 212 17.94 4.26 41.40
N SER A 213 19.16 4.77 41.38
CA SER A 213 19.89 5.13 40.17
C SER A 213 20.29 3.85 39.43
N CYS A 214 19.66 3.58 38.28
CA CYS A 214 19.98 2.41 37.45
C CYS A 214 21.01 2.78 36.35
N SER A 215 22.18 2.16 36.39
CA SER A 215 23.21 2.24 35.35
C SER A 215 23.35 0.88 34.62
N CYS A 216 22.72 0.72 33.45
CA CYS A 216 22.83 -0.47 32.58
C CYS A 216 22.92 -0.09 31.09
N HIS A 217 23.90 -0.63 30.35
CA HIS A 217 24.46 0.00 29.15
C HIS A 217 23.69 0.01 27.81
N LEU A 218 22.45 -0.48 27.64
CA LEU A 218 21.85 -0.52 26.28
C LEU A 218 20.34 -0.21 26.12
N ALA A 219 19.45 -0.45 27.09
CA ALA A 219 18.03 -0.01 27.02
C ALA A 219 17.32 -0.23 28.37
N HIS A 220 16.45 0.71 28.80
CA HIS A 220 15.72 0.61 30.07
C HIS A 220 14.20 0.82 29.91
N LYS A 221 13.39 -0.05 30.56
CA LYS A 221 11.93 0.08 30.68
C LYS A 221 11.54 0.03 32.15
N CYS A 222 10.99 1.12 32.68
CA CYS A 222 10.54 1.21 34.08
C CYS A 222 9.02 1.42 34.16
N SER A 223 8.35 0.64 35.02
CA SER A 223 6.98 0.90 35.46
C SER A 223 7.00 1.09 36.98
N CYS A 224 6.95 2.34 37.42
CA CYS A 224 6.66 2.66 38.82
C CYS A 224 5.18 3.06 38.89
N GLY A 225 4.48 2.70 39.96
CA GLY A 225 3.14 3.22 40.23
C GLY A 225 3.16 4.73 40.47
N SER A 226 2.38 5.21 41.44
CA SER A 226 2.23 6.63 41.82
C SER A 226 3.52 7.40 42.19
N GLY A 227 4.70 6.80 42.05
CA GLY A 227 6.00 7.38 42.40
C GLY A 227 6.57 8.29 41.31
N ALA A 228 7.51 9.15 41.75
CA ALA A 228 8.25 10.07 40.91
C ALA A 228 9.56 9.43 40.40
N ILE A 229 9.96 9.75 39.16
CA ILE A 229 11.29 9.42 38.62
C ILE A 229 12.13 10.69 38.60
N ALA A 230 13.32 10.64 39.22
CA ALA A 230 14.30 11.72 39.21
C ALA A 230 15.63 11.22 38.63
N GLY A 231 16.16 11.93 37.63
CA GLY A 231 17.56 11.86 37.21
C GLY A 231 18.05 10.54 36.60
N THR A 232 17.64 10.24 35.36
CA THR A 232 18.34 9.23 34.54
C THR A 232 19.34 9.88 33.60
N ALA A 233 20.53 9.30 33.45
CA ALA A 233 21.55 9.73 32.50
C ALA A 233 22.21 8.51 31.84
N GLY A 234 22.61 8.62 30.57
CA GLY A 234 23.62 7.74 29.95
C GLY A 234 23.11 6.48 29.22
N HIS A 235 21.89 6.48 28.68
CA HIS A 235 21.30 5.31 27.98
C HIS A 235 20.83 5.63 26.54
N GLU A 236 20.96 4.70 25.60
CA GLU A 236 20.51 4.91 24.20
C GLU A 236 18.98 5.06 24.06
N LEU A 237 18.20 4.24 24.78
CA LEU A 237 16.73 4.25 24.73
C LEU A 237 16.09 4.17 26.12
N HIS A 238 15.21 5.12 26.45
CA HIS A 238 14.48 5.16 27.72
C HIS A 238 12.95 5.09 27.54
N ARG A 239 12.29 4.17 28.26
CA ARG A 239 10.82 4.08 28.36
C ARG A 239 10.34 4.11 29.82
N CYS A 240 9.54 5.10 30.20
CA CYS A 240 8.97 5.18 31.55
C CYS A 240 7.44 5.32 31.59
N ALA A 241 6.84 4.74 32.63
CA ALA A 241 5.49 5.04 33.09
C ALA A 241 5.55 5.49 34.57
N CYS A 242 5.14 6.73 34.88
CA CYS A 242 5.27 7.30 36.24
C CYS A 242 4.18 8.33 36.59
N GLY A 243 3.96 8.59 37.88
CA GLY A 243 3.03 9.66 38.31
C GLY A 243 3.56 11.06 37.99
N LEU A 244 4.85 11.30 38.25
CA LEU A 244 5.53 12.59 38.07
C LEU A 244 6.94 12.37 37.51
N LEU A 245 7.34 13.13 36.48
CA LEU A 245 8.68 13.09 35.91
C LEU A 245 9.44 14.39 36.24
N LEU A 246 10.62 14.26 36.84
CA LEU A 246 11.51 15.37 37.22
C LEU A 246 12.90 15.21 36.57
N GLY A 247 13.21 16.06 35.57
CA GLY A 247 14.54 16.22 34.97
C GLY A 247 15.18 14.99 34.29
N MET A 248 15.52 15.09 32.99
CA MET A 248 16.18 14.04 32.20
C MET A 248 17.36 14.62 31.41
N ARG A 249 18.53 13.96 31.38
CA ARG A 249 19.68 14.44 30.60
C ARG A 249 20.34 13.32 29.80
N ASN A 250 20.82 13.61 28.59
CA ASN A 250 21.75 12.79 27.80
C ASN A 250 21.26 11.36 27.45
N HIS A 251 20.34 11.23 26.49
CA HIS A 251 19.88 9.96 25.90
C HIS A 251 19.75 10.08 24.37
N ARG A 252 19.61 8.99 23.60
CA ARG A 252 19.43 9.08 22.13
C ARG A 252 17.94 9.14 21.73
N SER A 253 17.08 8.39 22.41
CA SER A 253 15.62 8.41 22.22
C SER A 253 14.84 8.21 23.52
N HIS A 254 13.74 8.95 23.70
CA HIS A 254 12.92 8.93 24.91
C HIS A 254 11.43 8.72 24.61
N ARG A 255 10.77 7.80 25.34
CA ARG A 255 9.30 7.67 25.35
C ARG A 255 8.74 7.59 26.77
N CYS A 256 7.91 8.54 27.17
CA CYS A 256 7.27 8.55 28.50
C CYS A 256 5.75 8.49 28.45
N SER A 257 5.15 7.90 29.49
CA SER A 257 3.74 8.02 29.85
C SER A 257 3.65 8.49 31.31
N CYS A 258 3.22 9.73 31.58
CA CYS A 258 3.23 10.25 32.95
C CYS A 258 2.01 11.09 33.35
N GLY A 259 1.72 11.18 34.66
CA GLY A 259 0.67 12.06 35.15
C GLY A 259 0.98 13.53 34.90
N SER A 260 2.17 13.99 35.30
CA SER A 260 2.65 15.36 35.02
C SER A 260 4.16 15.42 34.81
N THR A 261 4.61 16.45 34.08
CA THR A 261 6.03 16.82 33.93
C THR A 261 6.24 18.25 34.45
N LEU A 262 7.27 18.45 35.28
CA LEU A 262 7.61 19.75 35.87
C LEU A 262 9.10 20.06 35.61
N ASP A 263 9.41 21.27 35.11
CA ASP A 263 10.78 21.82 34.93
C ASP A 263 11.79 20.84 34.30
N THR A 264 11.39 20.16 33.23
CA THR A 264 12.26 19.24 32.51
C THR A 264 13.05 19.96 31.42
N THR A 265 14.33 20.22 31.66
CA THR A 265 15.27 20.52 30.56
C THR A 265 15.62 19.20 29.86
N ILE A 266 15.40 19.11 28.55
CA ILE A 266 15.69 17.93 27.74
C ILE A 266 16.68 18.36 26.63
N THR A 267 17.89 17.81 26.65
CA THR A 267 19.00 18.21 25.75
C THR A 267 19.73 17.00 25.16
N GLY A 268 20.16 17.08 23.89
CA GLY A 268 21.02 16.10 23.22
C GLY A 268 20.39 14.79 22.71
N HIS A 269 19.14 14.78 22.21
CA HIS A 269 18.42 13.60 21.73
C HIS A 269 18.12 13.65 20.20
N GLU A 270 17.92 12.49 19.55
CA GLU A 270 17.46 12.41 18.13
C GLU A 270 15.92 12.42 18.04
N SER A 271 15.21 11.80 18.99
CA SER A 271 13.74 11.74 19.00
C SER A 271 13.10 11.69 20.40
N HIS A 272 12.00 12.43 20.59
CA HIS A 272 11.24 12.47 21.85
C HIS A 272 9.74 12.20 21.64
N LEU A 273 9.16 11.26 22.40
CA LEU A 273 7.75 10.88 22.35
C LEU A 273 7.08 10.85 23.74
N CYS A 274 6.36 11.88 24.14
CA CYS A 274 5.68 11.91 25.45
C CYS A 274 4.16 11.77 25.38
N SER A 275 3.59 11.08 26.37
CA SER A 275 2.16 11.08 26.68
C SER A 275 1.99 11.50 28.14
N CYS A 276 1.38 12.65 28.44
CA CYS A 276 1.26 13.13 29.82
C CYS A 276 -0.08 13.77 30.18
N GLY A 277 -0.45 13.82 31.45
CA GLY A 277 -1.63 14.56 31.90
C GLY A 277 -1.42 16.07 31.77
N SER A 278 -0.31 16.61 32.29
CA SER A 278 0.00 18.05 32.18
C SER A 278 1.51 18.31 32.08
N ILE A 279 1.88 19.32 31.28
CA ILE A 279 3.24 19.89 31.19
C ILE A 279 3.19 21.29 31.82
N VAL A 280 3.98 21.52 32.86
CA VAL A 280 3.98 22.78 33.62
C VAL A 280 5.42 23.29 33.80
N GLY A 281 5.67 24.55 33.44
CA GLY A 281 6.96 25.25 33.64
C GLY A 281 7.84 25.22 32.39
N ALA A 282 8.69 26.24 32.23
CA ALA A 282 9.49 26.54 31.04
C ALA A 282 10.49 25.41 30.70
N PRO A 283 10.16 24.48 29.80
CA PRO A 283 11.04 23.43 29.38
C PRO A 283 11.84 23.98 28.21
N CYS A 284 13.08 24.41 28.46
CA CYS A 284 13.98 24.77 27.37
C CYS A 284 14.39 23.48 26.63
N PHE A 285 13.78 23.22 25.48
CA PHE A 285 14.22 22.17 24.56
C PHE A 285 15.28 22.78 23.64
N ILE A 286 16.50 22.26 23.72
CA ILE A 286 17.63 22.70 22.90
C ILE A 286 18.06 21.53 22.00
N SER A 287 17.80 21.70 20.69
CA SER A 287 18.37 20.99 19.53
C SER A 287 18.15 19.46 19.36
N HIS A 288 17.15 19.03 18.56
CA HIS A 288 16.83 17.62 18.20
C HIS A 288 16.16 17.48 16.81
N GLU A 289 16.20 16.33 16.13
CA GLU A 289 15.54 16.14 14.80
C GLU A 289 14.00 16.10 14.86
N SER A 290 13.39 15.42 15.85
CA SER A 290 11.91 15.30 15.93
C SER A 290 11.32 15.24 17.34
N HIS A 291 10.24 15.99 17.58
CA HIS A 291 9.49 16.00 18.84
C HIS A 291 8.01 15.65 18.63
N LYS A 292 7.46 14.70 19.40
CA LYS A 292 6.04 14.35 19.40
C LYS A 292 5.46 14.25 20.81
N CYS A 293 4.42 15.03 21.11
CA CYS A 293 3.76 15.02 22.42
C CYS A 293 2.24 14.80 22.35
N SER A 294 1.69 14.14 23.37
CA SER A 294 0.26 13.98 23.61
C SER A 294 -0.05 14.31 25.06
N CYS A 295 -0.66 15.46 25.34
CA CYS A 295 -0.83 15.97 26.70
C CYS A 295 -2.25 16.47 27.01
N GLY A 296 -2.65 16.47 28.28
CA GLY A 296 -3.92 17.13 28.69
C GLY A 296 -3.79 18.66 28.63
N SER A 297 -2.73 19.23 29.20
CA SER A 297 -2.47 20.69 29.12
C SER A 297 -0.98 21.00 29.03
N VAL A 298 -0.62 22.09 28.34
CA VAL A 298 0.73 22.66 28.28
C VAL A 298 0.68 24.11 28.75
N LEU A 299 1.43 24.43 29.81
CA LEU A 299 1.53 25.75 30.41
C LEU A 299 2.98 26.23 30.32
N SER A 300 3.25 27.29 29.55
CA SER A 300 4.58 27.90 29.34
C SER A 300 5.62 26.93 28.75
N SER A 301 5.84 26.97 27.43
CA SER A 301 6.89 26.17 26.80
C SER A 301 7.73 26.93 25.78
N ASP A 302 9.06 26.89 25.95
CA ASP A 302 10.03 27.44 25.01
C ASP A 302 10.74 26.30 24.25
N THR A 303 10.34 26.07 22.99
CA THR A 303 10.97 25.05 22.13
C THR A 303 11.89 25.72 21.10
N THR A 304 13.17 25.32 21.02
CA THR A 304 14.13 25.87 20.05
C THR A 304 14.92 24.79 19.31
N GLY A 305 15.13 24.95 17.99
CA GLY A 305 16.13 24.21 17.21
C GLY A 305 15.79 22.78 16.78
N HIS A 306 14.62 22.51 16.20
CA HIS A 306 14.22 21.17 15.69
C HIS A 306 13.83 21.18 14.21
N GLU A 307 13.94 20.05 13.50
CA GLU A 307 13.43 19.96 12.12
C GLU A 307 11.91 19.74 12.06
N SER A 308 11.33 19.01 13.03
CA SER A 308 9.89 18.74 13.07
C SER A 308 9.29 18.68 14.49
N HIS A 309 8.15 19.36 14.68
CA HIS A 309 7.39 19.35 15.93
C HIS A 309 5.95 18.88 15.72
N LYS A 310 5.48 17.89 16.50
CA LYS A 310 4.10 17.39 16.45
C LYS A 310 3.44 17.28 17.84
N CYS A 311 2.53 18.18 18.18
CA CYS A 311 1.82 18.16 19.46
C CYS A 311 0.34 17.79 19.34
N SER A 312 -0.20 17.10 20.34
CA SER A 312 -1.63 16.91 20.54
C SER A 312 -1.99 17.22 21.99
N CYS A 313 -2.80 18.26 22.23
CA CYS A 313 -3.02 18.75 23.58
C CYS A 313 -4.49 19.09 23.90
N GLY A 314 -4.94 19.01 25.14
CA GLY A 314 -6.25 19.55 25.52
C GLY A 314 -6.25 21.09 25.47
N SER A 315 -5.23 21.72 26.05
CA SER A 315 -5.04 23.18 26.00
C SER A 315 -3.55 23.55 25.93
N LEU A 316 -3.22 24.57 25.12
CA LEU A 316 -1.90 25.21 25.01
C LEU A 316 -2.02 26.66 25.48
N VAL A 317 -1.26 27.06 26.51
CA VAL A 317 -1.33 28.40 27.11
C VAL A 317 0.06 29.01 27.24
N GLY A 318 0.29 30.14 26.57
CA GLY A 318 1.50 30.96 26.66
C GLY A 318 2.77 30.25 26.15
N SER A 319 3.14 30.43 24.89
CA SER A 319 4.47 30.02 24.41
C SER A 319 5.33 31.25 24.18
N GLY A 320 6.49 31.31 24.84
CA GLY A 320 7.56 32.21 24.42
C GLY A 320 8.10 31.78 23.06
N THR A 321 8.53 32.76 22.29
CA THR A 321 8.91 32.68 20.86
C THR A 321 9.71 31.41 20.48
N PRO A 322 9.14 30.49 19.70
CA PRO A 322 9.91 29.46 18.99
C PRO A 322 10.69 30.16 17.87
N THR A 323 12.00 29.97 17.84
CA THR A 323 12.86 30.47 16.75
C THR A 323 13.45 29.27 16.00
N SER A 324 13.16 29.18 14.69
CA SER A 324 13.78 28.32 13.65
C SER A 324 13.46 26.80 13.65
N HIS A 325 12.50 26.35 12.83
CA HIS A 325 12.23 24.92 12.54
C HIS A 325 11.62 24.69 11.14
N ALA A 326 11.85 23.56 10.45
CA ALA A 326 11.26 23.34 9.11
C ALA A 326 9.74 23.09 9.14
N THR A 327 9.20 22.28 10.07
CA THR A 327 7.75 21.95 10.11
C THR A 327 7.13 21.90 11.51
N HIS A 328 5.95 22.52 11.68
CA HIS A 328 5.16 22.48 12.93
C HIS A 328 3.74 21.92 12.71
N LYS A 329 3.33 20.92 13.49
CA LYS A 329 2.02 20.25 13.43
C LYS A 329 1.32 20.13 14.79
N CYS A 330 0.28 20.91 15.05
CA CYS A 330 -0.45 20.84 16.32
C CYS A 330 -1.91 20.37 16.18
N SER A 331 -2.40 19.63 17.18
CA SER A 331 -3.80 19.20 17.31
C SER A 331 -4.29 19.44 18.74
N CYS A 332 -4.85 20.62 19.01
CA CYS A 332 -5.15 21.05 20.38
C CYS A 332 -6.60 21.45 20.63
N GLY A 333 -7.18 21.19 21.80
CA GLY A 333 -8.53 21.65 22.14
C GLY A 333 -8.64 23.18 22.11
N SER A 334 -7.70 23.88 22.75
CA SER A 334 -7.62 25.35 22.69
C SER A 334 -6.16 25.83 22.67
N VAL A 335 -5.89 26.93 21.95
CA VAL A 335 -4.59 27.63 21.90
C VAL A 335 -4.80 29.07 22.36
N LEU A 336 -4.13 29.46 23.44
CA LEU A 336 -4.20 30.78 24.06
C LEU A 336 -2.81 31.43 24.03
N THR A 337 -2.71 32.62 23.40
CA THR A 337 -1.50 33.47 23.34
C THR A 337 -0.23 32.69 22.98
N ALA A 338 -0.13 32.29 21.72
CA ALA A 338 1.05 31.61 21.19
C ALA A 338 1.74 32.48 20.13
N ASP A 339 2.96 32.94 20.42
CA ASP A 339 3.86 33.44 19.40
C ASP A 339 4.49 32.24 18.68
N ILE A 340 4.35 32.15 17.35
CA ILE A 340 4.91 31.06 16.54
C ILE A 340 5.66 31.68 15.36
N SER A 341 7.00 31.63 15.36
CA SER A 341 7.82 32.31 14.37
C SER A 341 8.89 31.39 13.74
N GLY A 342 9.34 31.70 12.51
CA GLY A 342 10.52 31.08 11.89
C GLY A 342 10.40 29.61 11.44
N HIS A 343 9.38 29.26 10.65
CA HIS A 343 9.19 27.94 10.05
C HIS A 343 8.90 27.95 8.55
N GLU A 344 9.13 26.84 7.83
CA GLU A 344 8.74 26.73 6.41
C GLU A 344 7.26 26.34 6.24
N LEU A 345 6.76 25.42 7.09
CA LEU A 345 5.37 24.93 7.04
C LEU A 345 4.73 24.83 8.44
N HIS A 346 3.61 25.52 8.63
CA HIS A 346 2.77 25.40 9.83
C HIS A 346 1.44 24.72 9.53
N LYS A 347 1.07 23.67 10.28
CA LYS A 347 -0.24 23.01 10.19
C LYS A 347 -0.91 22.79 11.55
N CYS A 348 -1.98 23.52 11.84
CA CYS A 348 -2.72 23.40 13.10
C CYS A 348 -4.14 22.86 12.93
N SER A 349 -4.60 22.09 13.92
CA SER A 349 -6.00 21.69 14.09
C SER A 349 -6.42 22.01 15.52
N CYS A 350 -7.36 22.93 15.73
CA CYS A 350 -7.76 23.27 17.09
C CYS A 350 -9.25 23.56 17.31
N GLY A 351 -9.75 23.43 18.53
CA GLY A 351 -11.11 23.83 18.86
C GLY A 351 -11.25 25.36 18.88
N SER A 352 -10.31 26.07 19.52
CA SER A 352 -10.28 27.54 19.54
C SER A 352 -8.86 28.09 19.50
N LEU A 353 -8.65 29.20 18.79
CA LEU A 353 -7.40 29.95 18.71
C LEU A 353 -7.66 31.40 19.13
N VAL A 354 -7.00 31.86 20.20
CA VAL A 354 -7.25 33.18 20.82
C VAL A 354 -5.91 33.86 21.13
N GLY A 355 -5.67 35.07 20.64
CA GLY A 355 -4.50 35.87 21.02
C GLY A 355 -4.37 37.15 20.20
N GLU A 356 -3.85 38.23 20.81
CA GLU A 356 -3.78 39.60 20.25
C GLU A 356 -2.49 39.91 19.46
N SER A 357 -1.56 38.98 19.29
CA SER A 357 -0.34 39.21 18.52
C SER A 357 0.21 37.86 18.07
N CYS A 358 0.21 37.56 16.78
CA CYS A 358 0.89 36.38 16.24
C CYS A 358 1.75 36.85 15.06
N PHE A 359 3.03 37.12 15.31
CA PHE A 359 3.98 37.43 14.25
C PHE A 359 4.46 36.11 13.62
N ILE A 360 3.82 35.71 12.52
CA ILE A 360 4.20 34.51 11.77
C ILE A 360 4.97 34.96 10.51
N ILE A 361 6.15 34.40 10.23
CA ILE A 361 6.87 34.59 8.94
C ILE A 361 7.28 33.20 8.46
N HIS A 362 6.60 32.66 7.43
CA HIS A 362 6.74 31.27 6.92
C HIS A 362 6.44 31.17 5.42
N GLU A 363 6.89 30.13 4.70
CA GLU A 363 6.48 29.94 3.29
C GLU A 363 5.01 29.51 3.15
N SER A 364 4.48 28.65 4.04
CA SER A 364 3.10 28.17 3.95
C SER A 364 2.38 27.88 5.29
N HIS A 365 1.12 28.31 5.39
CA HIS A 365 0.28 28.15 6.58
C HIS A 365 -1.02 27.38 6.30
N LYS A 366 -1.32 26.33 7.09
CA LYS A 366 -2.56 25.52 6.98
C LYS A 366 -3.27 25.31 8.32
N CYS A 367 -4.39 25.98 8.58
CA CYS A 367 -5.14 25.80 9.83
C CYS A 367 -6.53 25.19 9.64
N SER A 368 -6.98 24.42 10.63
CA SER A 368 -8.38 23.99 10.76
C SER A 368 -8.86 24.21 12.18
N CYS A 369 -9.77 25.15 12.40
CA CYS A 369 -10.10 25.61 13.74
C CYS A 369 -11.60 25.74 14.01
N GLY A 370 -12.09 25.53 15.23
CA GLY A 370 -13.48 25.84 15.56
C GLY A 370 -13.73 27.35 15.54
N THR A 371 -12.95 28.13 16.29
CA THR A 371 -13.06 29.59 16.37
C THR A 371 -11.69 30.26 16.39
N THR A 372 -11.51 31.36 15.64
CA THR A 372 -10.34 32.26 15.72
C THR A 372 -10.76 33.63 16.26
N LEU A 373 -10.03 34.14 17.27
CA LEU A 373 -10.23 35.44 17.88
C LEU A 373 -8.92 36.25 17.89
N GLY A 374 -8.88 37.38 17.19
CA GLY A 374 -7.81 38.39 17.28
C GLY A 374 -6.45 38.05 16.63
N ALA A 375 -6.37 37.01 15.79
CA ALA A 375 -5.09 36.57 15.22
C ALA A 375 -4.60 37.48 14.09
N ASP A 376 -3.41 38.07 14.26
CA ASP A 376 -2.62 38.69 13.19
C ASP A 376 -1.86 37.58 12.42
N ILE A 377 -1.83 37.63 11.08
CA ILE A 377 -1.14 36.65 10.24
C ILE A 377 -0.48 37.39 9.07
N SER A 378 0.85 37.48 9.07
CA SER A 378 1.63 38.24 8.08
C SER A 378 2.68 37.38 7.36
N GLY A 379 3.30 37.87 6.29
CA GLY A 379 4.58 37.36 5.77
C GLY A 379 4.64 35.90 5.24
N HIS A 380 3.69 35.47 4.40
CA HIS A 380 3.65 34.12 3.79
C HIS A 380 3.48 34.09 2.26
N GLU A 381 3.97 33.04 1.57
CA GLU A 381 3.67 32.83 0.14
C GLU A 381 2.27 32.22 -0.05
N SER A 382 1.83 31.32 0.85
CA SER A 382 0.50 30.70 0.76
C SER A 382 -0.20 30.47 2.11
N HIS A 383 -1.48 30.85 2.17
CA HIS A 383 -2.33 30.66 3.35
C HIS A 383 -3.58 29.83 3.03
N GLN A 384 -3.85 28.77 3.81
CA GLN A 384 -5.07 27.96 3.71
C GLN A 384 -5.74 27.71 5.05
N CYS A 385 -6.97 28.19 5.26
CA CYS A 385 -7.69 27.99 6.52
C CYS A 385 -9.07 27.36 6.33
N SER A 386 -9.49 26.54 7.30
CA SER A 386 -10.83 25.96 7.38
C SER A 386 -11.36 26.07 8.80
N CYS A 387 -12.17 27.11 9.07
CA CYS A 387 -12.58 27.43 10.43
C CYS A 387 -14.10 27.55 10.63
N GLY A 388 -14.60 27.27 11.83
CA GLY A 388 -16.03 27.48 12.15
C GLY A 388 -16.40 28.96 12.17
N SER A 389 -15.65 29.79 12.90
CA SER A 389 -15.86 31.24 12.95
C SER A 389 -14.54 32.01 13.08
N ILE A 390 -14.44 33.17 12.45
CA ILE A 390 -13.32 34.10 12.55
C ILE A 390 -13.87 35.45 13.04
N VAL A 391 -13.33 35.98 14.14
CA VAL A 391 -13.83 37.18 14.81
C VAL A 391 -12.65 38.09 15.19
N GLY A 392 -12.63 39.32 14.67
CA GLY A 392 -11.66 40.37 15.03
C GLY A 392 -10.84 40.90 13.85
N GLU A 393 -10.15 42.02 14.05
CA GLU A 393 -9.25 42.65 13.06
C GLU A 393 -8.05 41.73 12.76
N ALA A 394 -8.23 40.77 11.85
CA ALA A 394 -7.13 40.07 11.24
C ALA A 394 -6.53 41.00 10.17
N LEU A 395 -5.42 41.68 10.47
CA LEU A 395 -4.59 42.31 9.45
C LEU A 395 -3.83 41.19 8.72
N ALA A 396 -4.14 40.97 7.44
CA ALA A 396 -3.32 40.13 6.56
C ALA A 396 -2.50 41.06 5.66
N ILE A 397 -1.19 41.14 5.90
CA ILE A 397 -0.26 41.96 5.12
C ILE A 397 0.57 41.05 4.20
N SER A 398 0.29 41.14 2.89
CA SER A 398 1.05 40.62 1.73
C SER A 398 1.28 39.10 1.59
N HIS A 399 0.61 38.45 0.60
CA HIS A 399 0.79 37.03 0.25
C HIS A 399 0.56 36.73 -1.25
N GLU A 400 1.21 35.73 -1.87
CA GLU A 400 0.93 35.36 -3.27
C GLU A 400 -0.45 34.67 -3.44
N SER A 401 -0.85 33.82 -2.49
CA SER A 401 -2.14 33.09 -2.57
C SER A 401 -2.85 32.88 -1.22
N HIS A 402 -4.16 33.20 -1.19
CA HIS A 402 -5.01 33.03 -0.02
C HIS A 402 -6.24 32.16 -0.30
N LYS A 403 -6.47 31.12 0.52
CA LYS A 403 -7.65 30.25 0.43
C LYS A 403 -8.30 29.97 1.78
N CYS A 404 -9.45 30.57 2.05
CA CYS A 404 -10.18 30.34 3.30
C CYS A 404 -11.53 29.65 3.09
N SER A 405 -11.94 28.84 4.07
CA SER A 405 -13.30 28.32 4.18
C SER A 405 -13.79 28.52 5.61
N CYS A 406 -14.89 29.25 5.80
CA CYS A 406 -15.37 29.57 7.13
C CYS A 406 -16.88 29.47 7.33
N GLY A 407 -17.36 29.18 8.54
CA GLY A 407 -18.80 29.28 8.83
C GLY A 407 -19.26 30.74 8.89
N SER A 408 -18.50 31.59 9.60
CA SER A 408 -18.76 33.04 9.71
C SER A 408 -17.46 33.86 9.77
N LEU A 409 -17.44 35.01 9.10
CA LEU A 409 -16.34 36.00 9.09
C LEU A 409 -16.84 37.36 9.60
N LEU A 410 -16.26 37.83 10.71
CA LEU A 410 -16.58 39.11 11.35
C LEU A 410 -15.33 40.00 11.40
N GLY A 411 -15.18 40.88 10.40
CA GLY A 411 -14.05 41.81 10.25
C GLY A 411 -12.79 41.12 9.73
N SER A 412 -12.27 41.56 8.59
CA SER A 412 -10.93 41.18 8.12
C SER A 412 -10.39 42.29 7.23
N ASP A 413 -9.14 42.67 7.44
CA ASP A 413 -8.42 43.60 6.57
C ASP A 413 -7.38 42.80 5.78
N VAL A 414 -7.59 42.65 4.46
CA VAL A 414 -6.76 41.81 3.60
C VAL A 414 -6.07 42.69 2.57
N THR A 415 -4.76 42.84 2.66
CA THR A 415 -3.98 43.74 1.79
C THR A 415 -2.92 42.97 0.97
N GLY A 416 -2.85 43.25 -0.34
CA GLY A 416 -1.78 42.84 -1.26
C GLY A 416 -1.65 41.33 -1.55
N HIS A 417 -2.39 40.78 -2.52
CA HIS A 417 -2.21 39.39 -2.96
C HIS A 417 -2.44 39.17 -4.45
N GLU A 418 -1.82 38.16 -5.07
CA GLU A 418 -2.02 37.86 -6.50
C GLU A 418 -3.30 37.04 -6.75
N SER A 419 -3.70 36.19 -5.80
CA SER A 419 -4.90 35.35 -5.92
C SER A 419 -5.65 35.12 -4.59
N HIS A 420 -6.97 35.29 -4.60
CA HIS A 420 -7.82 35.08 -3.43
C HIS A 420 -9.04 34.21 -3.70
N LYS A 421 -9.24 33.19 -2.85
CA LYS A 421 -10.36 32.26 -2.93
C LYS A 421 -10.99 31.97 -1.57
N CYS A 422 -12.13 32.58 -1.27
CA CYS A 422 -12.86 32.35 -0.03
C CYS A 422 -14.19 31.61 -0.23
N SER A 423 -14.58 30.79 0.74
CA SER A 423 -15.92 30.18 0.82
C SER A 423 -16.45 30.25 2.25
N CYS A 424 -17.27 31.27 2.54
CA CYS A 424 -17.73 31.54 3.89
C CYS A 424 -19.26 31.55 4.01
N GLY A 425 -19.83 30.95 5.06
CA GLY A 425 -21.29 30.90 5.25
C GLY A 425 -21.92 32.27 5.43
N SER A 426 -21.27 33.17 6.18
CA SER A 426 -21.73 34.55 6.43
C SER A 426 -20.53 35.50 6.50
N VAL A 427 -20.62 36.69 5.90
CA VAL A 427 -19.57 37.73 5.90
C VAL A 427 -20.22 39.05 6.28
N ILE A 428 -19.73 39.75 7.32
CA ILE A 428 -20.40 40.98 7.79
C ILE A 428 -19.65 42.26 7.40
N VAL A 429 -18.32 42.28 7.35
CA VAL A 429 -17.54 43.45 6.88
C VAL A 429 -16.17 43.01 6.35
N ILE A 430 -15.80 43.44 5.14
CA ILE A 430 -14.41 43.52 4.65
C ILE A 430 -14.13 45.01 4.41
N SER A 431 -13.16 45.57 5.12
CA SER A 431 -12.71 46.95 4.89
C SER A 431 -11.24 46.85 4.49
N GLY A 432 -10.90 47.19 3.25
CA GLY A 432 -9.51 47.16 2.78
C GLY A 432 -9.38 47.56 1.32
N TYR A 433 -8.35 48.36 1.01
CA TYR A 433 -7.96 48.75 -0.36
C TYR A 433 -7.14 47.61 -0.98
N VAL A 434 -7.58 47.06 -2.12
CA VAL A 434 -6.97 45.85 -2.71
C VAL A 434 -6.62 46.07 -4.19
N ASN A 435 -5.38 45.74 -4.57
CA ASN A 435 -4.90 45.65 -5.96
C ASN A 435 -4.53 44.19 -6.22
N HIS A 436 -5.22 43.47 -7.12
CA HIS A 436 -4.91 42.05 -7.44
C HIS A 436 -5.42 41.58 -8.82
N ASP A 437 -4.83 40.49 -9.32
CA ASP A 437 -5.11 39.92 -10.66
C ASP A 437 -6.32 38.96 -10.73
N SER A 438 -6.69 38.26 -9.65
CA SER A 438 -7.84 37.34 -9.67
C SER A 438 -8.56 37.12 -8.32
N HIS A 439 -9.90 37.19 -8.34
CA HIS A 439 -10.75 37.02 -7.15
C HIS A 439 -11.90 36.03 -7.37
N LYS A 440 -12.07 35.08 -6.44
CA LYS A 440 -13.18 34.12 -6.46
C LYS A 440 -13.76 33.87 -5.06
N CYS A 441 -14.91 34.47 -4.77
CA CYS A 441 -15.64 34.28 -3.51
C CYS A 441 -16.97 33.52 -3.67
N SER A 442 -17.34 32.74 -2.65
CA SER A 442 -18.72 32.30 -2.43
C SER A 442 -19.15 32.58 -0.99
N CYS A 443 -20.21 33.36 -0.81
CA CYS A 443 -20.76 33.63 0.52
C CYS A 443 -22.30 33.61 0.55
N GLY A 444 -22.86 33.17 1.68
CA GLY A 444 -24.30 33.00 1.85
C GLY A 444 -25.07 34.31 2.08
N ALA A 445 -24.49 35.26 2.82
CA ALA A 445 -25.04 36.61 3.04
C ALA A 445 -23.91 37.59 3.47
N GLY A 446 -23.88 38.79 2.89
CA GLY A 446 -22.91 39.86 3.21
C GLY A 446 -22.70 40.89 2.08
N ASP A 447 -22.44 42.15 2.45
CA ASP A 447 -22.02 43.20 1.51
C ASP A 447 -20.50 43.13 1.30
N ALA A 448 -20.08 42.96 0.03
CA ALA A 448 -18.67 42.96 -0.36
C ALA A 448 -18.37 44.23 -1.15
N PHE A 449 -17.40 45.03 -0.68
CA PHE A 449 -16.96 46.25 -1.35
C PHE A 449 -15.66 45.95 -2.12
N SER A 450 -15.61 46.16 -3.44
CA SER A 450 -14.40 45.93 -4.24
C SER A 450 -14.37 46.85 -5.47
N PRO A 451 -13.46 47.84 -5.57
CA PRO A 451 -13.26 48.61 -6.80
C PRO A 451 -12.15 48.01 -7.70
N GLY A 452 -12.51 47.64 -8.94
CA GLY A 452 -11.63 47.49 -10.13
C GLY A 452 -10.90 46.14 -10.35
N HIS A 453 -11.32 45.32 -11.34
CA HIS A 453 -10.64 44.05 -11.71
C HIS A 453 -10.78 43.66 -13.21
N GLU A 454 -9.85 42.83 -13.74
CA GLU A 454 -9.94 42.20 -15.08
C GLU A 454 -10.73 40.86 -15.10
N LEU A 455 -10.84 40.12 -13.97
CA LEU A 455 -11.64 38.89 -13.88
C LEU A 455 -12.16 38.64 -12.44
N HIS A 456 -13.45 38.95 -12.22
CA HIS A 456 -14.14 38.73 -10.95
C HIS A 456 -15.22 37.64 -11.11
N LYS A 457 -15.21 36.61 -10.24
CA LYS A 457 -16.30 35.61 -10.14
C LYS A 457 -16.72 35.44 -8.69
N CYS A 458 -17.73 36.18 -8.26
CA CYS A 458 -18.35 35.96 -6.96
C CYS A 458 -19.77 35.39 -7.10
N SER A 459 -20.12 34.48 -6.21
CA SER A 459 -21.48 33.96 -6.03
C SER A 459 -21.94 34.37 -4.63
N CYS A 460 -22.31 35.63 -4.49
CA CYS A 460 -22.79 36.26 -3.26
C CYS A 460 -24.27 36.67 -3.42
N GLY A 461 -25.02 36.59 -2.33
CA GLY A 461 -26.48 36.65 -2.31
C GLY A 461 -27.14 38.03 -2.39
N THR A 462 -26.44 39.13 -2.73
CA THR A 462 -27.03 40.48 -2.95
C THR A 462 -26.13 41.44 -3.75
N SER A 463 -26.70 42.55 -4.25
CA SER A 463 -26.34 43.35 -5.44
C SER A 463 -24.94 43.97 -5.52
N VAL A 464 -24.38 44.00 -6.74
CA VAL A 464 -23.23 44.82 -7.16
C VAL A 464 -23.72 45.95 -8.08
N GLN A 465 -23.36 47.21 -7.84
CA GLN A 465 -23.57 48.36 -8.72
C GLN A 465 -22.26 48.74 -9.44
N ASP A 466 -22.32 49.12 -10.72
CA ASP A 466 -21.13 49.38 -11.57
C ASP A 466 -21.39 50.55 -12.56
N PRO A 467 -20.43 51.49 -12.77
CA PRO A 467 -20.45 52.38 -13.95
C PRO A 467 -19.11 52.53 -14.73
N HIS A 468 -19.17 52.26 -16.04
CA HIS A 468 -18.55 52.87 -17.25
C HIS A 468 -17.02 53.17 -17.48
N SER A 469 -16.54 52.63 -18.63
CA SER A 469 -15.73 53.20 -19.78
C SER A 469 -14.17 53.36 -19.81
N HIS A 470 -13.52 52.58 -20.74
CA HIS A 470 -12.35 52.79 -21.67
C HIS A 470 -10.99 53.46 -21.22
N PRO A 471 -9.84 53.36 -21.97
CA PRO A 471 -9.24 52.30 -22.82
C PRO A 471 -7.67 52.10 -22.75
N GLN A 472 -7.18 50.91 -23.18
CA GLN A 472 -5.95 50.55 -23.96
C GLN A 472 -4.45 50.78 -23.56
N LEU A 473 -3.62 49.74 -23.89
CA LEU A 473 -2.19 49.67 -24.35
C LEU A 473 -1.07 49.10 -23.39
N PRO A 474 0.08 48.55 -23.91
CA PRO A 474 0.56 47.18 -23.59
C PRO A 474 2.03 47.07 -23.08
N GLY A 475 2.44 45.87 -22.66
CA GLY A 475 3.85 45.41 -22.76
C GLY A 475 4.38 44.57 -21.60
N GLY A 476 5.33 43.67 -21.91
CA GLY A 476 6.30 43.15 -20.93
C GLY A 476 6.33 41.63 -20.77
N GLY A 477 7.31 40.98 -21.39
CA GLY A 477 7.58 39.54 -21.23
C GLY A 477 8.24 39.20 -19.89
N VAL A 478 8.13 37.93 -19.48
CA VAL A 478 8.78 37.42 -18.27
C VAL A 478 9.69 36.24 -18.59
N CYS A 479 10.92 36.36 -18.08
CA CYS A 479 12.02 35.42 -18.13
C CYS A 479 11.68 34.06 -17.48
N ARG A 480 12.20 32.97 -18.07
CA ARG A 480 12.23 31.64 -17.46
C ARG A 480 13.43 31.51 -16.52
N CYS A 481 13.19 31.31 -15.23
CA CYS A 481 14.15 30.68 -14.33
C CYS A 481 13.69 29.27 -13.96
N ARG A 482 14.62 28.32 -14.09
CA ARG A 482 14.49 26.90 -13.76
C ARG A 482 14.79 26.73 -12.26
N CYS A 483 13.82 26.26 -11.48
CA CYS A 483 14.07 25.73 -10.13
C CYS A 483 13.52 24.30 -10.00
N THR A 484 14.42 23.37 -9.72
CA THR A 484 14.17 21.95 -9.43
C THR A 484 13.87 21.77 -7.95
N CYS A 485 12.60 21.55 -7.58
CA CYS A 485 12.21 21.19 -6.22
C CYS A 485 12.13 19.66 -6.06
N PHE A 486 12.99 19.11 -5.21
CA PHE A 486 12.99 17.72 -4.75
C PHE A 486 11.80 17.49 -3.79
N LYS A 487 10.89 16.57 -4.16
CA LYS A 487 9.82 16.09 -3.27
C LYS A 487 10.38 15.07 -2.27
N LEU A 488 10.27 15.35 -0.96
CA LEU A 488 10.55 14.38 0.10
C LEU A 488 9.60 13.17 -0.02
N ALA A 489 10.18 12.00 -0.30
CA ALA A 489 9.47 10.74 -0.45
C ALA A 489 8.95 10.23 0.91
N ARG A 490 7.71 9.71 0.93
CA ARG A 490 7.22 8.89 2.05
C ARG A 490 8.19 7.71 2.23
N PRO A 491 8.46 7.22 3.46
CA PRO A 491 9.30 6.06 3.65
C PRO A 491 8.71 4.90 2.84
N ILE A 492 9.48 4.47 1.84
CA ILE A 492 9.09 3.41 0.90
C ILE A 492 9.11 2.12 1.71
N LEU A 493 7.93 1.61 2.07
CA LEU A 493 7.82 0.27 2.65
C LEU A 493 8.40 -0.73 1.64
N PRO A 494 9.16 -1.75 2.10
CA PRO A 494 9.68 -2.76 1.19
C PRO A 494 8.51 -3.38 0.42
N PRO A 495 8.66 -3.58 -0.91
CA PRO A 495 7.63 -4.23 -1.70
C PRO A 495 7.33 -5.59 -1.06
N ARG A 496 6.07 -5.98 -1.07
CA ARG A 496 5.61 -7.29 -0.61
C ARG A 496 4.62 -7.84 -1.60
N VAL A 497 4.48 -9.17 -1.62
CA VAL A 497 3.51 -9.85 -2.47
C VAL A 497 2.09 -9.52 -1.98
N MET A 498 1.28 -8.99 -2.88
CA MET A 498 -0.15 -8.66 -2.67
C MET A 498 -1.10 -9.59 -3.43
N LEU A 499 -0.55 -10.56 -4.18
CA LEU A 499 -1.30 -11.59 -4.90
C LEU A 499 -1.36 -12.87 -4.06
N ASP A 500 -2.45 -13.62 -4.21
CA ASP A 500 -2.53 -14.97 -3.65
C ASP A 500 -1.56 -15.89 -4.39
N GLU A 501 -0.84 -16.74 -3.65
CA GLU A 501 0.14 -17.65 -4.24
C GLU A 501 -0.50 -19.01 -4.53
N TRP A 502 -0.48 -19.39 -5.81
CA TRP A 502 -1.08 -20.62 -6.31
C TRP A 502 -0.04 -21.49 -7.02
N ILE A 503 0.31 -22.61 -6.42
CA ILE A 503 1.22 -23.59 -7.04
C ILE A 503 0.45 -24.53 -7.97
N ASP A 504 1.02 -24.88 -9.11
CA ASP A 504 0.44 -25.83 -10.06
C ASP A 504 0.90 -27.25 -9.74
N ILE A 505 -0.05 -28.20 -9.72
CA ILE A 505 0.20 -29.62 -9.45
C ILE A 505 -0.87 -30.46 -10.15
N ARG A 506 -0.66 -31.77 -10.29
CA ARG A 506 -1.69 -32.69 -10.76
C ARG A 506 -2.22 -33.55 -9.63
N ALA A 507 -3.49 -33.93 -9.71
CA ALA A 507 -4.01 -35.00 -8.88
C ALA A 507 -3.15 -36.27 -9.09
N GLY A 508 -2.73 -36.90 -8.00
CA GLY A 508 -1.85 -38.06 -7.97
C GLY A 508 -0.35 -37.75 -7.90
N ASP A 509 0.08 -36.50 -8.11
CA ASP A 509 1.47 -36.09 -7.86
C ASP A 509 1.79 -36.22 -6.34
N PRO A 510 3.09 -36.32 -5.97
CA PRO A 510 3.50 -36.33 -4.57
C PRO A 510 2.96 -35.12 -3.81
N TRP A 511 2.60 -35.31 -2.53
CA TRP A 511 2.15 -34.23 -1.67
C TRP A 511 3.25 -33.15 -1.56
N PRO A 512 2.92 -31.85 -1.73
CA PRO A 512 3.93 -30.81 -1.80
C PRO A 512 4.53 -30.47 -0.42
N ASP A 513 5.81 -30.10 -0.40
CA ASP A 513 6.51 -29.62 0.81
C ASP A 513 6.19 -28.15 1.17
N LYS A 514 5.17 -27.56 0.52
CA LYS A 514 4.73 -26.18 0.77
C LYS A 514 3.65 -26.15 1.85
N ILE A 515 3.61 -25.07 2.62
CA ILE A 515 2.56 -24.85 3.63
C ILE A 515 1.27 -24.47 2.89
N LEU A 516 0.32 -25.39 2.82
CA LEU A 516 -0.97 -25.17 2.17
C LEU A 516 -1.96 -24.46 3.12
N VAL A 517 -2.94 -23.75 2.55
CA VAL A 517 -4.03 -23.14 3.33
C VAL A 517 -5.04 -24.22 3.73
N LYS A 518 -5.03 -24.60 5.02
CA LYS A 518 -5.93 -25.61 5.60
C LYS A 518 -7.30 -25.03 5.93
N ALA A 519 -8.35 -25.80 5.68
CA ALA A 519 -9.73 -25.46 6.03
C ALA A 519 -9.84 -25.14 7.53
N LEU A 520 -10.34 -23.93 7.87
CA LEU A 520 -10.47 -23.41 9.23
C LEU A 520 -9.17 -23.46 10.08
N ASN A 521 -8.01 -23.68 9.47
CA ASN A 521 -6.75 -23.97 10.15
C ASN A 521 -6.82 -25.13 11.15
N GLN A 522 -7.72 -26.10 10.94
CA GLN A 522 -7.93 -27.23 11.85
C GLN A 522 -8.36 -28.50 11.10
N THR A 523 -8.38 -29.61 11.80
CA THR A 523 -9.00 -30.86 11.35
C THR A 523 -10.52 -30.73 11.48
N LEU A 524 -11.27 -30.97 10.41
CA LEU A 524 -12.72 -30.76 10.38
C LEU A 524 -13.48 -31.94 10.98
N ASP A 525 -14.63 -31.67 11.62
CA ASP A 525 -15.67 -32.68 11.82
C ASP A 525 -16.43 -32.88 10.50
N THR A 526 -15.86 -33.70 9.62
CA THR A 526 -16.29 -33.80 8.22
C THR A 526 -17.35 -34.87 7.98
N ILE A 527 -17.90 -34.85 6.77
CA ILE A 527 -18.84 -35.86 6.25
C ILE A 527 -18.17 -37.24 6.25
N PRO A 528 -18.88 -38.33 6.62
CA PRO A 528 -18.31 -39.69 6.58
C PRO A 528 -17.73 -40.05 5.22
N GLY A 529 -16.54 -40.65 5.21
CA GLY A 529 -15.82 -41.02 3.98
C GLY A 529 -14.94 -39.91 3.39
N GLU A 530 -14.99 -38.69 3.94
CA GLU A 530 -14.10 -37.59 3.57
C GLU A 530 -12.91 -37.51 4.52
N ASN A 531 -11.76 -37.08 3.99
CA ASN A 531 -10.61 -36.77 4.82
C ASN A 531 -10.88 -35.49 5.62
N PRO A 532 -10.67 -35.46 6.95
CA PRO A 532 -10.94 -34.27 7.76
C PRO A 532 -9.89 -33.16 7.59
N ASP A 533 -8.70 -33.46 7.05
CA ASP A 533 -7.64 -32.51 6.77
C ASP A 533 -7.71 -32.04 5.30
N GLN A 534 -8.49 -30.98 5.08
CA GLN A 534 -8.80 -30.46 3.75
C GLN A 534 -8.06 -29.14 3.48
N TYR A 535 -7.58 -28.96 2.25
CA TYR A 535 -6.81 -27.78 1.84
C TYR A 535 -7.40 -27.15 0.57
N VAL A 536 -7.26 -25.82 0.45
CA VAL A 536 -7.85 -25.04 -0.63
C VAL A 536 -7.18 -25.35 -1.97
N ALA A 537 -8.01 -25.70 -2.94
CA ALA A 537 -7.58 -25.93 -4.31
C ALA A 537 -8.53 -25.26 -5.31
N LEU A 538 -7.98 -24.97 -6.50
CA LEU A 538 -8.68 -24.37 -7.62
C LEU A 538 -8.53 -25.26 -8.86
N TRP A 539 -9.65 -25.44 -9.54
CA TRP A 539 -9.76 -26.13 -10.82
C TRP A 539 -10.54 -25.27 -11.81
N TYR A 540 -10.62 -25.69 -13.06
CA TYR A 540 -11.40 -25.02 -14.08
C TYR A 540 -12.27 -26.01 -14.82
N GLN A 541 -13.51 -25.64 -15.13
CA GLN A 541 -14.39 -26.44 -15.97
C GLN A 541 -15.27 -25.54 -16.83
N ALA A 542 -15.28 -25.80 -18.14
CA ALA A 542 -15.92 -24.94 -19.14
C ALA A 542 -15.53 -23.45 -19.01
N GLY A 543 -14.26 -23.18 -18.68
CA GLY A 543 -13.73 -21.82 -18.46
C GLY A 543 -14.09 -21.19 -17.12
N GLU A 544 -14.88 -21.85 -16.26
CA GLU A 544 -15.25 -21.33 -14.95
C GLU A 544 -14.28 -21.79 -13.86
N PRO A 545 -13.86 -20.91 -12.93
CA PRO A 545 -13.09 -21.31 -11.77
C PRO A 545 -13.96 -22.11 -10.78
N VAL A 546 -13.42 -23.22 -10.29
CA VAL A 546 -14.08 -24.12 -9.35
C VAL A 546 -13.17 -24.31 -8.14
N MET A 547 -13.51 -23.66 -7.03
CA MET A 547 -12.85 -23.94 -5.75
C MET A 547 -13.30 -25.31 -5.23
N GLY A 548 -12.37 -26.02 -4.60
CA GLY A 548 -12.63 -27.35 -4.04
C GLY A 548 -11.61 -27.68 -2.97
N ARG A 549 -11.41 -28.97 -2.76
CA ARG A 549 -10.55 -29.47 -1.69
C ARG A 549 -9.56 -30.50 -2.20
N VAL A 550 -8.40 -30.52 -1.56
CA VAL A 550 -7.43 -31.61 -1.64
C VAL A 550 -7.09 -32.14 -0.26
N TRP A 551 -6.59 -33.37 -0.22
CA TRP A 551 -6.05 -34.01 0.97
C TRP A 551 -4.89 -34.93 0.61
N ASN A 552 -4.07 -35.24 1.62
CA ASN A 552 -2.98 -36.18 1.47
C ASN A 552 -3.53 -37.60 1.54
N GLU A 553 -3.45 -38.33 0.42
CA GLU A 553 -3.81 -39.73 0.32
C GLU A 553 -2.54 -40.54 0.06
N ASN A 554 -1.99 -41.15 1.11
CA ASN A 554 -0.79 -41.98 1.05
C ASN A 554 0.43 -41.28 0.40
N GLY A 555 0.67 -40.02 0.76
CA GLY A 555 1.77 -39.21 0.25
C GLY A 555 1.50 -38.59 -1.11
N ARG A 556 0.28 -38.66 -1.64
CA ARG A 556 -0.13 -38.10 -2.93
C ARG A 556 -1.31 -37.16 -2.79
N VAL A 557 -1.44 -36.26 -3.76
CA VAL A 557 -2.55 -35.31 -3.82
C VAL A 557 -3.80 -36.01 -4.34
N ALA A 558 -4.80 -36.17 -3.48
CA ALA A 558 -6.16 -36.49 -3.89
C ALA A 558 -7.03 -35.23 -3.88
N ALA A 559 -8.03 -35.16 -4.76
CA ALA A 559 -8.79 -33.96 -5.00
C ALA A 559 -10.28 -34.24 -5.24
N ASP A 560 -11.11 -33.26 -4.89
CA ASP A 560 -12.56 -33.29 -5.11
C ASP A 560 -13.09 -31.88 -5.38
N PHE A 561 -13.83 -31.77 -6.48
CA PHE A 561 -14.49 -30.56 -6.96
C PHE A 561 -15.94 -30.85 -7.31
N CYS A 562 -16.78 -29.81 -7.33
CA CYS A 562 -18.15 -29.93 -7.81
C CYS A 562 -18.51 -28.83 -8.78
N TRP A 563 -19.19 -29.19 -9.86
CA TRP A 563 -19.64 -28.25 -10.87
C TRP A 563 -20.82 -28.81 -11.65
N ASN A 564 -21.86 -27.99 -11.82
CA ASN A 564 -23.05 -28.31 -12.61
C ASN A 564 -23.70 -29.63 -12.19
N ASP A 565 -24.05 -29.73 -10.91
CA ASP A 565 -24.74 -30.85 -10.25
C ASP A 565 -23.91 -32.14 -10.15
N LYS A 566 -22.64 -32.11 -10.54
CA LYS A 566 -21.73 -33.26 -10.53
C LYS A 566 -20.58 -33.09 -9.56
N GLU A 567 -20.19 -34.21 -8.96
CA GLU A 567 -18.93 -34.36 -8.22
C GLU A 567 -17.83 -34.87 -9.18
N TYR A 568 -16.63 -34.33 -9.01
CA TYR A 568 -15.41 -34.68 -9.75
C TYR A 568 -14.34 -35.05 -8.74
N ARG A 569 -14.18 -36.36 -8.52
CA ARG A 569 -13.26 -36.92 -7.52
C ARG A 569 -12.20 -37.80 -8.19
N GLY A 570 -10.99 -37.77 -7.65
CA GLY A 570 -9.88 -38.61 -8.12
C GLY A 570 -9.02 -37.88 -9.15
N ASN A 571 -8.84 -38.47 -10.34
CA ASN A 571 -7.97 -37.89 -11.37
C ASN A 571 -8.66 -36.73 -12.12
N VAL A 572 -8.58 -35.55 -11.53
CA VAL A 572 -9.08 -34.28 -12.10
C VAL A 572 -8.00 -33.54 -12.90
N GLY A 573 -6.88 -34.18 -13.20
CA GLY A 573 -5.76 -33.60 -13.95
C GLY A 573 -5.05 -32.49 -13.18
N SER A 574 -4.77 -31.39 -13.87
CA SER A 574 -4.04 -30.23 -13.34
C SER A 574 -4.95 -29.37 -12.46
N ILE A 575 -4.45 -28.97 -11.30
CA ILE A 575 -5.12 -28.13 -10.32
C ILE A 575 -4.12 -27.11 -9.75
N GLN A 576 -4.63 -26.14 -9.01
CA GLN A 576 -3.79 -25.17 -8.31
C GLN A 576 -4.05 -25.25 -6.81
N LEU A 577 -3.01 -25.23 -6.00
CA LEU A 577 -3.12 -25.25 -4.53
C LEU A 577 -2.76 -23.88 -3.96
N LEU A 578 -3.59 -23.40 -3.04
CA LEU A 578 -3.33 -22.15 -2.34
C LEU A 578 -2.29 -22.36 -1.25
N VAL A 579 -1.21 -21.58 -1.26
CA VAL A 579 -0.11 -21.71 -0.30
C VAL A 579 0.06 -20.48 0.59
N HIS A 580 0.55 -20.70 1.80
CA HIS A 580 1.03 -19.64 2.66
C HIS A 580 2.41 -19.19 2.21
N LEU A 581 2.47 -17.97 1.66
CA LEU A 581 3.73 -17.23 1.60
C LEU A 581 4.22 -16.92 3.01
N SER A 582 5.54 -16.86 3.17
CA SER A 582 6.17 -16.50 4.43
C SER A 582 5.77 -15.09 4.85
N GLU A 583 5.76 -14.84 6.16
CA GLU A 583 5.37 -13.53 6.71
C GLU A 583 6.28 -12.38 6.26
N ARG A 584 7.49 -12.69 5.78
CA ARG A 584 8.45 -11.73 5.25
C ARG A 584 8.09 -11.31 3.83
N ALA A 585 7.59 -12.25 3.02
CA ALA A 585 7.24 -12.01 1.62
C ALA A 585 5.85 -11.38 1.46
N ARG A 586 4.85 -11.81 2.24
CA ARG A 586 3.45 -11.39 2.04
C ARG A 586 3.09 -10.06 2.71
N GLY A 587 2.30 -9.26 2.00
CA GLY A 587 1.75 -7.99 2.49
C GLY A 587 0.32 -8.09 3.01
N PHE A 588 -0.22 -9.30 3.21
CA PHE A 588 -1.56 -9.55 3.72
C PHE A 588 -1.60 -10.80 4.61
N ASP A 589 -2.72 -11.02 5.29
CA ASP A 589 -2.98 -12.20 6.10
C ASP A 589 -4.33 -12.83 5.74
N TYR A 590 -4.44 -14.15 5.90
CA TYR A 590 -5.66 -14.91 5.69
C TYR A 590 -6.44 -15.12 7.00
N GLN A 591 -7.76 -15.13 6.91
CA GLN A 591 -8.66 -15.52 7.99
C GLN A 591 -9.96 -16.11 7.45
N TRP A 592 -10.45 -17.16 8.10
CA TRP A 592 -11.76 -17.73 7.85
C TRP A 592 -12.82 -16.94 8.62
N LEU A 593 -13.80 -16.36 7.92
CA LEU A 593 -14.83 -15.52 8.50
C LEU A 593 -16.23 -16.06 8.20
N PRO A 594 -17.19 -15.99 9.14
CA PRO A 594 -18.58 -16.31 8.85
C PRO A 594 -19.09 -15.53 7.64
N TYR A 595 -19.94 -16.15 6.83
CA TYR A 595 -20.44 -15.56 5.59
C TYR A 595 -20.98 -14.13 5.76
N PRO A 596 -21.80 -13.77 6.77
CA PRO A 596 -22.29 -12.40 6.93
C PRO A 596 -21.19 -11.36 7.14
N GLN A 597 -20.08 -11.77 7.77
CA GLN A 597 -18.89 -10.93 7.90
C GLN A 597 -18.12 -10.89 6.58
N ALA A 598 -18.08 -11.98 5.81
CA ALA A 598 -17.42 -12.07 4.52
C ALA A 598 -18.16 -11.33 3.39
N SER A 599 -19.49 -11.25 3.43
CA SER A 599 -20.36 -10.66 2.40
C SER A 599 -20.68 -9.19 2.60
N SER A 600 -20.23 -8.56 3.70
CA SER A 600 -20.49 -7.14 3.97
C SER A 600 -20.05 -6.25 2.79
N PHE A 601 -20.98 -5.41 2.32
CA PHE A 601 -20.79 -4.44 1.24
C PHE A 601 -20.13 -3.13 1.68
N ASP A 602 -19.63 -3.07 2.92
CA ASP A 602 -18.93 -1.90 3.42
C ASP A 602 -17.64 -1.65 2.63
N LYS A 603 -17.57 -0.48 1.98
CA LYS A 603 -16.39 -0.06 1.20
C LYS A 603 -15.14 0.16 2.06
N SER A 604 -15.31 0.28 3.39
CA SER A 604 -14.22 0.39 4.36
C SER A 604 -13.79 -0.97 4.94
N LYS A 605 -14.38 -2.07 4.46
CA LYS A 605 -14.14 -3.40 4.99
C LYS A 605 -12.68 -3.82 4.81
N ALA A 606 -12.06 -4.19 5.91
CA ALA A 606 -10.66 -4.60 5.93
C ALA A 606 -10.43 -6.03 5.38
N TRP A 607 -11.45 -6.88 5.43
CA TRP A 607 -11.38 -8.30 5.02
C TRP A 607 -12.12 -8.54 3.72
N ILE A 608 -11.41 -8.99 2.69
CA ILE A 608 -11.97 -9.25 1.37
C ILE A 608 -11.93 -10.77 1.15
N PRO A 609 -13.01 -11.41 0.67
CA PRO A 609 -12.95 -12.82 0.28
C PRO A 609 -11.78 -13.08 -0.67
N VAL A 610 -11.12 -14.23 -0.53
CA VAL A 610 -10.19 -14.70 -1.57
C VAL A 610 -11.04 -15.17 -2.73
N HIS A 611 -10.95 -14.48 -3.87
CA HIS A 611 -11.84 -14.72 -5.00
C HIS A 611 -11.05 -14.84 -6.32
N VAL A 612 -11.58 -15.66 -7.22
CA VAL A 612 -11.16 -15.72 -8.63
C VAL A 612 -12.29 -15.17 -9.47
N ASN A 613 -11.96 -14.15 -10.28
CA ASN A 613 -12.93 -13.45 -11.10
C ASN A 613 -13.51 -14.33 -12.20
N ASN A 614 -14.80 -14.21 -12.44
CA ASN A 614 -15.49 -14.89 -13.54
C ASN A 614 -16.70 -14.06 -13.99
N ALA A 615 -17.00 -14.10 -15.29
CA ALA A 615 -18.12 -13.34 -15.87
C ALA A 615 -19.49 -13.73 -15.27
N LYS A 616 -19.62 -14.96 -14.76
CA LYS A 616 -20.86 -15.45 -14.11
C LYS A 616 -20.96 -15.14 -12.61
N GLY A 617 -19.88 -14.67 -11.99
CA GLY A 617 -19.79 -14.44 -10.54
C GLY A 617 -18.46 -14.92 -9.99
N ASP A 618 -17.86 -14.12 -9.12
CA ASP A 618 -16.56 -14.42 -8.51
C ASP A 618 -16.69 -15.60 -7.54
N ILE A 619 -15.75 -16.53 -7.60
CA ILE A 619 -15.78 -17.75 -6.79
C ILE A 619 -14.72 -17.67 -5.69
N SER A 620 -15.15 -17.90 -4.45
CA SER A 620 -14.33 -17.96 -3.25
C SER A 620 -14.30 -19.37 -2.65
N ALA A 621 -13.29 -19.64 -1.81
CA ALA A 621 -13.23 -20.88 -1.02
C ALA A 621 -14.05 -20.73 0.27
N GLY A 622 -14.78 -21.78 0.66
CA GLY A 622 -15.55 -21.77 1.90
C GLY A 622 -15.79 -23.15 2.50
N VAL A 623 -15.84 -23.19 3.82
CA VAL A 623 -16.22 -24.37 4.60
C VAL A 623 -17.71 -24.30 4.87
N ILE A 624 -18.41 -25.33 4.43
CA ILE A 624 -19.87 -25.40 4.38
C ILE A 624 -20.32 -26.46 5.37
N THR A 625 -21.36 -26.17 6.14
CA THR A 625 -21.93 -27.10 7.10
C THR A 625 -23.19 -27.75 6.52
N PHE A 626 -23.12 -29.06 6.29
CA PHE A 626 -24.27 -29.89 5.92
C PHE A 626 -24.59 -30.85 7.06
N ASN A 627 -25.82 -30.80 7.59
CA ASN A 627 -26.28 -31.68 8.67
C ASN A 627 -25.32 -31.71 9.88
N GLY A 628 -24.74 -30.56 10.24
CA GLY A 628 -23.79 -30.43 11.34
C GLY A 628 -22.35 -30.85 11.02
N LYS A 629 -22.06 -31.34 9.81
CA LYS A 629 -20.72 -31.73 9.36
C LYS A 629 -20.13 -30.70 8.40
N GLN A 630 -18.83 -30.45 8.53
CA GLN A 630 -18.10 -29.41 7.79
C GLN A 630 -17.40 -29.99 6.57
N ILE A 631 -17.45 -29.29 5.44
CA ILE A 631 -16.73 -29.68 4.23
C ILE A 631 -16.27 -28.45 3.43
N LEU A 632 -15.06 -28.49 2.91
CA LEU A 632 -14.50 -27.44 2.07
C LEU A 632 -15.04 -27.55 0.64
N GLY A 633 -15.50 -26.41 0.10
CA GLY A 633 -16.00 -26.29 -1.26
C GLY A 633 -15.90 -24.85 -1.77
N LYS A 634 -16.83 -24.48 -2.64
CA LYS A 634 -16.91 -23.17 -3.28
C LYS A 634 -18.06 -22.31 -2.78
N VAL A 635 -17.86 -21.00 -2.81
CA VAL A 635 -18.85 -19.99 -2.43
C VAL A 635 -18.85 -18.87 -3.44
N ASP A 636 -20.00 -18.61 -4.05
CA ASP A 636 -20.30 -17.36 -4.71
C ASP A 636 -20.89 -16.41 -3.67
N VAL A 637 -20.05 -15.49 -3.21
CA VAL A 637 -20.42 -14.59 -2.11
C VAL A 637 -21.49 -13.61 -2.54
N ARG A 638 -21.55 -13.19 -3.81
CA ARG A 638 -22.53 -12.19 -4.27
C ARG A 638 -23.89 -12.81 -4.52
N ASN A 639 -23.92 -14.03 -5.02
CA ASN A 639 -25.16 -14.75 -5.34
C ASN A 639 -25.66 -15.66 -4.21
N GLU A 640 -25.07 -15.53 -3.01
CA GLU A 640 -25.41 -16.31 -1.82
C GLU A 640 -25.52 -17.83 -2.08
N ARG A 641 -24.56 -18.38 -2.83
CA ARG A 641 -24.57 -19.81 -3.22
C ARG A 641 -23.27 -20.49 -2.79
N ALA A 642 -23.39 -21.55 -2.00
CA ALA A 642 -22.25 -22.39 -1.59
C ALA A 642 -22.48 -23.83 -2.05
N ALA A 643 -21.41 -24.52 -2.44
CA ALA A 643 -21.50 -25.92 -2.85
C ALA A 643 -20.24 -26.73 -2.59
N ALA A 644 -20.41 -28.03 -2.32
CA ALA A 644 -19.34 -29.01 -2.21
C ALA A 644 -19.75 -30.34 -2.88
N GLY A 645 -18.78 -31.04 -3.46
CA GLY A 645 -18.95 -32.37 -4.03
C GLY A 645 -18.82 -33.44 -2.96
N PHE A 646 -19.83 -34.29 -2.82
CA PHE A 646 -19.77 -35.52 -2.02
C PHE A 646 -20.99 -36.41 -2.31
N GLY A 647 -20.83 -37.72 -2.19
CA GLY A 647 -21.92 -38.68 -2.40
C GLY A 647 -22.41 -38.79 -3.85
N GLY A 648 -21.53 -38.53 -4.81
CA GLY A 648 -21.76 -38.61 -6.25
C GLY A 648 -22.38 -37.36 -6.89
N LYS A 649 -22.52 -36.24 -6.15
CA LYS A 649 -23.24 -35.04 -6.61
C LYS A 649 -22.70 -33.74 -6.05
N GLU A 650 -23.09 -32.62 -6.66
CA GLU A 650 -22.96 -31.30 -6.06
C GLU A 650 -24.04 -31.10 -4.99
N ASN A 651 -23.65 -30.83 -3.76
CA ASN A 651 -24.56 -30.46 -2.68
C ASN A 651 -24.51 -28.94 -2.52
N VAL A 652 -25.67 -28.28 -2.55
CA VAL A 652 -25.79 -26.83 -2.71
C VAL A 652 -26.59 -26.23 -1.56
N LEU A 653 -26.12 -25.11 -1.02
CA LEU A 653 -26.88 -24.19 -0.17
C LEU A 653 -27.08 -22.87 -0.90
N VAL A 654 -28.27 -22.29 -0.79
CA VAL A 654 -28.61 -20.98 -1.37
C VAL A 654 -29.26 -20.07 -0.33
N GLY A 655 -29.09 -18.76 -0.50
CA GLY A 655 -29.75 -17.73 0.31
C GLY A 655 -29.44 -17.87 1.81
N PRO A 656 -30.46 -17.81 2.70
CA PRO A 656 -30.24 -17.87 4.14
C PRO A 656 -29.50 -19.13 4.62
N ALA A 657 -29.71 -20.27 3.94
CA ALA A 657 -29.00 -21.50 4.29
C ALA A 657 -27.51 -21.40 3.99
N CYS A 658 -27.12 -20.75 2.89
CA CYS A 658 -25.73 -20.45 2.58
C CYS A 658 -25.14 -19.51 3.65
N ALA A 659 -25.82 -18.40 3.93
CA ALA A 659 -25.33 -17.38 4.85
C ALA A 659 -25.16 -17.89 6.29
N ALA A 660 -26.05 -18.76 6.76
CA ALA A 660 -26.00 -19.30 8.12
C ALA A 660 -24.96 -20.43 8.30
N ASN A 661 -24.61 -21.16 7.23
CA ASN A 661 -23.84 -22.40 7.33
C ASN A 661 -22.47 -22.36 6.65
N THR A 662 -22.02 -21.18 6.21
CA THR A 662 -20.78 -21.04 5.44
C THR A 662 -19.76 -20.13 6.14
N ILE A 663 -18.51 -20.56 6.17
CA ILE A 663 -17.35 -19.76 6.60
C ILE A 663 -16.43 -19.58 5.39
N VAL A 664 -16.16 -18.34 5.01
CA VAL A 664 -15.45 -17.97 3.78
C VAL A 664 -14.01 -17.60 4.08
N LEU A 665 -13.07 -18.05 3.25
CA LEU A 665 -11.69 -17.61 3.32
C LEU A 665 -11.57 -16.15 2.87
N CYS A 666 -11.05 -15.30 3.74
CA CYS A 666 -10.82 -13.88 3.48
C CYS A 666 -9.33 -13.54 3.64
N ARG A 667 -8.94 -12.41 3.08
CA ARG A 667 -7.63 -11.78 3.22
C ARG A 667 -7.73 -10.32 3.61
N LYS A 668 -6.74 -9.83 4.35
CA LYS A 668 -6.63 -8.43 4.78
C LYS A 668 -5.22 -7.91 4.55
N ALA A 669 -5.12 -6.75 3.91
CA ALA A 669 -3.84 -6.09 3.70
C ALA A 669 -3.24 -5.66 5.05
N ARG A 670 -1.94 -5.87 5.20
CA ARG A 670 -1.18 -5.40 6.36
C ARG A 670 -1.05 -3.88 6.34
N PRO A 671 -0.81 -3.23 7.49
CA PRO A 671 -0.66 -1.78 7.55
C PRO A 671 0.36 -1.25 6.53
N GLY A 672 -0.08 -0.30 5.71
CA GLY A 672 0.74 0.33 4.66
C GLY A 672 0.72 -0.37 3.30
N TYR A 673 0.07 -1.53 3.19
CA TYR A 673 -0.17 -2.22 1.92
C TYR A 673 -1.65 -2.11 1.53
N LYS A 674 -1.94 -2.31 0.24
CA LYS A 674 -3.28 -2.33 -0.33
C LYS A 674 -3.37 -3.41 -1.40
N PHE A 675 -4.55 -3.99 -1.56
CA PHE A 675 -4.87 -4.76 -2.76
C PHE A 675 -5.15 -3.75 -3.89
N ASP A 676 -4.70 -4.09 -5.09
CA ASP A 676 -4.96 -3.30 -6.30
C ASP A 676 -6.32 -3.64 -6.92
#